data_AF-A0A1Z8YAK0-F1
#
_entry.id   AF-A0A1Z8YAK0-F1
#
_cell.length_a   1.000
_cell.length_b   1.000
_cell.length_c   1.000
_cell.angle_alpha   90.00
_cell.angle_beta   90.00
_cell.angle_gamma   90.00
#
_symmetry.space_group_name_H-M   'P 1'
#
loop_
_entity.id
_entity.type
_entity.pdbx_description
1 polymer ?
#
loop_
_entity_poly.entity_id
_entity_poly.type
_entity_poly.pdbx_seq_one_letter_code
_entity_poly.pdbx_strand_id
1 'polypeptide(L)'
;MTVRLDPVTFALQVESAQHSPVQHWNQVLSDLIAQEAIGPTRASRAYALFNTAFYDLWAALDAQAQPVYGAATIAMAPEQFEPALHRLAAQLLNQWFPGEADQINRELATVARVAYASKENVSQIEAVLQQQLQTLPPLDPGPNAGPAAPPFDPAERRIDLWTPEHVPIDDPSAARESFLTPYWGSIEAFATDDVAAWRPLGPEPFLLVDEAVASLDLALGQLSLEQDWLAANGETYTAGAYAVAEHDWLVGELINPAFIQQAQDVVEIQNNLTDEQKLIAEFWESGGGTAFPPGDWIAIASFMAEQQQLSLSEQIKLFFGVGQAVGDAGIAAWDAKLHFNYARPVRVIRDLHELGLLEGDALSSWQTYQMPGSNSSPPFAEYVSGHSSFSAAAATYLEDFFGSDELGLRLDFAPGSSRFQPGVVPALATTVQWDTLAEAAESAGISRLYGGIHFDDGNRHGLEVGEAVGDAVSQQVQQLLYSNLDHAVLEPFAIRNRLEVSAVGAPSLDGMSLPETIETIRLSSGDDLIRLLPSGRFDGLLDGGSGIDAIHFVQASEPLMIDLAQGLATGIGQLQGVERVQAGSGDDVLIGSSADEWLEGGGGDDRLVGGPGWDTAIYRGKRADYRFVEDAVLDQRAPSLVDFDGRDRITGIEQLQFNDGSWPVGELFTPVSTTVALVVPENPLEVVEGESLEIVLDRQGDLNDPLAVELQWRHGDGVMLDPSTDLLPPQAALSWTVQMPALESNYKLQWTTVDDLIYEGREQAQLVIAAVEGMGGADRLPPLDVMASSRAVDVVVVDNDLPAVLQPLGTSPLQQLLVPGKEWRLPVTYNALEALEQTGFRIHYPDQAMDFIGWHPATDVDLQQVPSAADQGCIDLVGVKPLLGEASDGTALARPLGELRFQVREQVEANDVLLGVQLSPQGTPDPVPFASHAPQLELVNDWSLDFDGDGKVMALSDGLMLVRHLFGIRGDGLLEGLGGQGERQTPEAVNNWISRGKHSGWLDFDGDGKTTALGDGLLMVRTLMGFHGSSLLPDAIGAESSLLGGHELADLSGDEQTWVAAQIHQRIAALS
;
A
#
# COMPACT_ATOMS: atom_id res chain seq x y z
N MET A 1 -14.61 5.12 31.21
CA MET A 1 -13.14 5.15 31.18
C MET A 1 -12.73 6.59 30.89
N THR A 2 -11.83 7.18 31.68
CA THR A 2 -11.35 8.55 31.45
C THR A 2 -9.86 8.48 31.22
N VAL A 3 -9.46 8.64 29.96
CA VAL A 3 -8.08 9.03 29.62
C VAL A 3 -7.95 10.50 29.93
N ARG A 4 -6.87 10.86 30.62
CA ARG A 4 -6.52 12.27 30.86
C ARG A 4 -5.12 12.52 30.36
N LEU A 5 -4.92 13.69 29.78
CA LEU A 5 -3.59 14.22 29.54
C LEU A 5 -3.15 15.00 30.78
N ASP A 6 -1.92 14.77 31.21
CA ASP A 6 -1.27 15.71 32.11
C ASP A 6 -1.17 17.08 31.41
N PRO A 7 -1.68 18.17 32.01
CA PRO A 7 -1.74 19.48 31.35
C PRO A 7 -0.37 20.15 31.18
N VAL A 8 0.68 19.61 31.80
CA VAL A 8 2.05 20.15 31.74
C VAL A 8 2.92 19.31 30.82
N THR A 9 2.85 17.98 30.92
CA THR A 9 3.71 17.07 30.16
C THR A 9 3.02 16.42 28.97
N PHE A 10 1.70 16.56 28.84
CA PHE A 10 0.87 15.81 27.89
C PHE A 10 1.01 14.29 28.02
N ALA A 11 1.57 13.79 29.12
CA ALA A 11 1.66 12.36 29.36
C ALA A 11 0.25 11.76 29.51
N LEU A 12 0.05 10.61 28.88
CA LEU A 12 -1.21 9.86 28.94
C LEU A 12 -1.37 9.26 30.35
N GLN A 13 -2.47 9.58 31.01
CA GLN A 13 -2.84 9.00 32.31
C GLN A 13 -4.14 8.19 32.17
N VAL A 14 -4.02 6.88 32.41
CA VAL A 14 -5.13 5.94 32.37
C VAL A 14 -5.69 5.75 33.78
N GLU A 15 -6.84 6.37 34.05
CA GLU A 15 -7.56 6.21 35.32
C GLU A 15 -8.40 4.90 35.29
N SER A 16 -7.98 3.87 36.02
CA SER A 16 -8.78 2.64 36.24
C SER A 16 -9.35 2.61 37.66
N ALA A 17 -10.54 2.01 37.83
CA ALA A 17 -11.18 1.80 39.12
C ALA A 17 -10.51 0.67 39.94
N GLN A 18 -9.76 -0.22 39.28
CA GLN A 18 -8.98 -1.31 39.89
C GLN A 18 -7.68 -1.49 39.12
N HIS A 19 -6.66 -0.68 39.40
CA HIS A 19 -5.34 -0.91 38.80
C HIS A 19 -4.82 -2.29 39.17
N SER A 20 -4.49 -3.08 38.16
CA SER A 20 -3.75 -4.32 38.37
C SER A 20 -2.34 -4.00 38.91
N PRO A 21 -1.66 -4.95 39.58
CA PRO A 21 -0.27 -4.78 39.98
C PRO A 21 0.65 -4.35 38.82
N VAL A 22 0.45 -4.89 37.61
CA VAL A 22 1.22 -4.55 36.41
C VAL A 22 1.01 -3.10 35.99
N GLN A 23 -0.24 -2.67 35.87
CA GLN A 23 -0.55 -1.30 35.45
C GLN A 23 -0.05 -0.28 36.49
N HIS A 24 -0.30 -0.56 37.78
CA HIS A 24 0.13 0.32 38.87
C HIS A 24 1.65 0.51 38.86
N TRP A 25 2.43 -0.57 38.77
CA TRP A 25 3.88 -0.44 38.85
C TRP A 25 4.53 0.03 37.55
N ASN A 26 3.94 -0.20 36.37
CA ASN A 26 4.39 0.47 35.14
C ASN A 26 4.15 1.99 35.21
N GLN A 27 3.05 2.44 35.82
CA GLN A 27 2.85 3.87 36.09
C GLN A 27 3.93 4.42 37.05
N VAL A 28 4.21 3.71 38.16
CA VAL A 28 5.28 4.11 39.09
C VAL A 28 6.65 4.14 38.40
N LEU A 29 6.96 3.16 37.54
CA LEU A 29 8.18 3.15 36.75
C LEU A 29 8.26 4.36 35.82
N SER A 30 7.16 4.67 35.11
CA SER A 30 7.05 5.83 34.22
C SER A 30 7.29 7.14 34.97
N ASP A 31 6.71 7.28 36.17
CA ASP A 31 6.90 8.46 37.03
C ASP A 31 8.37 8.60 37.47
N LEU A 32 9.04 7.50 37.84
CA LEU A 32 10.45 7.50 38.24
C LEU A 32 11.38 7.84 37.06
N ILE A 33 11.10 7.28 35.87
CA ILE A 33 11.83 7.60 34.63
C ILE A 33 11.70 9.09 34.30
N ALA A 34 10.51 9.65 34.44
CA ALA A 34 10.25 11.07 34.22
C ALA A 34 11.01 11.95 35.21
N GLN A 35 11.04 11.59 36.49
CA GLN A 35 11.73 12.34 37.54
C GLN A 35 13.25 12.34 37.37
N GLU A 36 13.83 11.18 37.03
CA GLU A 36 15.29 11.01 36.90
C GLU A 36 15.79 11.33 35.48
N ALA A 37 14.89 11.52 34.52
CA ALA A 37 15.17 11.88 33.13
C ALA A 37 16.27 11.01 32.49
N ILE A 38 16.18 9.69 32.66
CA ILE A 38 17.26 8.76 32.30
C ILE A 38 17.48 8.62 30.78
N GLY A 39 16.61 9.18 29.95
CA GLY A 39 16.70 9.14 28.48
C GLY A 39 16.00 7.93 27.86
N PRO A 40 15.66 7.98 26.56
CA PRO A 40 14.82 6.99 25.89
C PRO A 40 15.43 5.59 25.87
N THR A 41 16.75 5.47 25.70
CA THR A 41 17.42 4.16 25.63
C THR A 41 17.33 3.39 26.94
N ARG A 42 17.67 4.05 28.06
CA ARG A 42 17.54 3.45 29.39
C ARG A 42 16.08 3.26 29.78
N ALA A 43 15.18 4.16 29.36
CA ALA A 43 13.75 4.00 29.60
C ALA A 43 13.21 2.74 28.90
N SER A 44 13.50 2.52 27.62
CA SER A 44 13.03 1.33 26.89
C SER A 44 13.53 0.03 27.54
N ARG A 45 14.81 -0.02 27.92
CA ARG A 45 15.38 -1.18 28.63
C ARG A 45 14.79 -1.36 30.04
N ALA A 46 14.42 -0.27 30.72
CA ALA A 46 13.73 -0.36 32.01
C ALA A 46 12.36 -1.04 31.84
N TYR A 47 11.55 -0.61 30.87
CA TYR A 47 10.24 -1.24 30.60
C TYR A 47 10.39 -2.71 30.17
N ALA A 48 11.36 -3.02 29.30
CA ALA A 48 11.64 -4.38 28.86
C ALA A 48 12.00 -5.31 30.03
N LEU A 49 13.00 -4.93 30.82
CA LEU A 49 13.47 -5.76 31.95
C LEU A 49 12.46 -5.83 33.08
N PHE A 50 11.73 -4.75 33.34
CA PHE A 50 10.71 -4.71 34.39
C PHE A 50 9.58 -5.69 34.09
N ASN A 51 9.04 -5.64 32.87
CA ASN A 51 7.94 -6.51 32.47
C ASN A 51 8.42 -7.95 32.20
N THR A 52 9.66 -8.16 31.76
CA THR A 52 10.28 -9.50 31.72
C THR A 52 10.36 -10.14 33.09
N ALA A 53 10.68 -9.38 34.14
CA ALA A 53 10.72 -9.94 35.49
C ALA A 53 9.34 -10.38 35.99
N PHE A 54 8.28 -9.63 35.64
CA PHE A 54 6.90 -10.00 35.92
C PHE A 54 6.49 -11.26 35.14
N TYR A 55 6.86 -11.33 33.86
CA TYR A 55 6.64 -12.48 33.01
C TYR A 55 7.33 -13.73 33.56
N ASP A 56 8.62 -13.67 33.91
CA ASP A 56 9.35 -14.82 34.44
C ASP A 56 8.71 -15.37 35.73
N LEU A 57 8.18 -14.49 36.58
CA LEU A 57 7.45 -14.89 37.77
C LEU A 57 6.13 -15.60 37.44
N TRP A 58 5.42 -15.12 36.41
CA TRP A 58 4.20 -15.73 35.91
C TRP A 58 4.47 -17.08 35.21
N ALA A 59 5.45 -17.11 34.31
CA ALA A 59 5.84 -18.28 33.53
C ALA A 59 6.31 -19.44 34.41
N ALA A 60 6.92 -19.14 35.57
CA ALA A 60 7.26 -20.17 36.56
C ALA A 60 6.05 -20.91 37.17
N LEU A 61 4.83 -20.39 37.00
CA LEU A 61 3.57 -20.99 37.44
C LEU A 61 2.76 -21.60 36.30
N ASP A 62 3.13 -21.31 35.05
CA ASP A 62 2.48 -21.82 33.86
C ASP A 62 3.25 -23.06 33.34
N ALA A 63 2.52 -24.09 32.94
CA ALA A 63 3.13 -25.35 32.51
C ALA A 63 3.70 -25.30 31.09
N GLN A 64 3.25 -24.34 30.28
CA GLN A 64 3.58 -24.20 28.86
C GLN A 64 4.67 -23.14 28.63
N ALA A 65 4.67 -22.10 29.47
CA ALA A 65 5.60 -20.98 29.33
C ALA A 65 7.03 -21.29 29.80
N GLN A 66 8.00 -20.67 29.14
CA GLN A 66 9.41 -20.68 29.52
C GLN A 66 9.84 -19.28 30.01
N PRO A 67 10.51 -19.18 31.16
CA PRO A 67 11.09 -17.91 31.61
C PRO A 67 12.34 -17.54 30.80
N VAL A 68 12.60 -16.24 30.65
CA VAL A 68 13.74 -15.65 29.95
C VAL A 68 15.03 -15.75 30.77
N TYR A 69 15.05 -15.21 32.00
CA TYR A 69 16.25 -15.15 32.85
C TYR A 69 16.22 -16.13 34.04
N GLY A 70 15.27 -17.07 34.03
CA GLY A 70 15.30 -18.28 34.85
C GLY A 70 14.70 -18.14 36.26
N ALA A 71 13.39 -18.37 36.36
CA ALA A 71 12.71 -18.70 37.62
C ALA A 71 12.39 -20.21 37.67
N ALA A 72 13.41 -21.06 37.78
CA ALA A 72 13.21 -22.51 37.82
C ALA A 72 12.45 -22.95 39.08
N THR A 73 11.21 -23.40 38.90
CA THR A 73 10.33 -24.07 39.88
C THR A 73 10.06 -23.30 41.17
N ILE A 74 9.07 -22.40 41.12
CA ILE A 74 8.49 -21.78 42.31
C ILE A 74 7.27 -22.60 42.74
N ALA A 75 7.30 -23.17 43.94
CA ALA A 75 6.09 -23.67 44.59
C ALA A 75 5.34 -22.48 45.23
N MET A 76 4.56 -21.75 44.43
CA MET A 76 3.75 -20.62 44.90
C MET A 76 2.27 -21.00 44.94
N ALA A 77 1.59 -20.69 46.04
CA ALA A 77 0.13 -20.76 46.08
C ALA A 77 -0.46 -19.57 45.29
N PRO A 78 -1.57 -19.73 44.56
CA PRO A 78 -2.16 -18.65 43.75
C PRO A 78 -2.38 -17.33 44.52
N GLU A 79 -2.76 -17.40 45.79
CA GLU A 79 -2.96 -16.22 46.65
C GLU A 79 -1.67 -15.44 47.01
N GLN A 80 -0.49 -15.99 46.71
CA GLN A 80 0.81 -15.36 46.96
C GLN A 80 1.35 -14.61 45.73
N PHE A 81 0.76 -14.82 44.55
CA PHE A 81 1.27 -14.32 43.28
C PHE A 81 1.26 -12.79 43.17
N GLU A 82 0.10 -12.17 43.34
CA GLU A 82 -0.03 -10.71 43.36
C GLU A 82 0.86 -10.02 44.42
N PRO A 83 0.92 -10.48 45.69
CA PRO A 83 1.90 -9.97 46.66
C PRO A 83 3.36 -10.08 46.20
N ALA A 84 3.71 -11.14 45.48
CA ALA A 84 5.06 -11.35 44.95
C ALA A 84 5.38 -10.35 43.82
N LEU A 85 4.42 -10.05 42.93
CA LEU A 85 4.57 -9.02 41.89
C LEU A 85 4.87 -7.64 42.51
N HIS A 86 4.11 -7.21 43.52
CA HIS A 86 4.37 -5.90 44.14
C HIS A 86 5.75 -5.83 44.83
N ARG A 87 6.18 -6.94 45.44
CA ARG A 87 7.50 -7.02 46.08
C ARG A 87 8.63 -7.02 45.06
N LEU A 88 8.48 -7.76 43.95
CA LEU A 88 9.44 -7.79 42.86
C LEU A 88 9.63 -6.40 42.27
N ALA A 89 8.52 -5.72 41.95
CA ALA A 89 8.55 -4.36 41.44
C ALA A 89 9.30 -3.41 42.37
N ALA A 90 8.93 -3.36 43.65
CA ALA A 90 9.60 -2.49 44.60
C ALA A 90 11.09 -2.80 44.75
N GLN A 91 11.50 -4.07 44.67
CA GLN A 91 12.92 -4.44 44.75
C GLN A 91 13.71 -4.00 43.51
N LEU A 92 13.18 -4.23 42.31
CA LEU A 92 13.76 -3.77 41.05
C LEU A 92 13.92 -2.26 41.02
N LEU A 93 12.84 -1.54 41.35
CA LEU A 93 12.84 -0.08 41.33
C LEU A 93 13.78 0.50 42.39
N ASN A 94 13.87 -0.10 43.58
CA ASN A 94 14.87 0.32 44.59
C ASN A 94 16.31 0.08 44.12
N GLN A 95 16.56 -0.94 43.30
CA GLN A 95 17.88 -1.22 42.74
C GLN A 95 18.27 -0.22 41.65
N TRP A 96 17.33 0.16 40.78
CA TRP A 96 17.58 1.09 39.67
C TRP A 96 17.50 2.56 40.09
N PHE A 97 16.62 2.89 41.03
CA PHE A 97 16.34 4.25 41.52
C PHE A 97 16.53 4.34 43.04
N PRO A 98 17.76 4.10 43.56
CA PRO A 98 18.00 4.09 45.00
C PRO A 98 17.75 5.45 45.67
N GLY A 99 17.76 6.55 44.90
CA GLY A 99 17.41 7.89 45.36
C GLY A 99 15.93 8.02 45.78
N GLU A 100 15.04 7.26 45.13
CA GLU A 100 13.59 7.34 45.31
C GLU A 100 13.02 6.22 46.19
N ALA A 101 13.89 5.56 46.96
CA ALA A 101 13.51 4.43 47.81
C ALA A 101 12.37 4.76 48.79
N ASP A 102 12.32 5.98 49.31
CA ASP A 102 11.25 6.43 50.20
C ASP A 102 9.89 6.49 49.49
N GLN A 103 9.83 6.90 48.22
CA GLN A 103 8.60 6.88 47.42
C GLN A 103 8.19 5.44 47.12
N ILE A 104 9.10 4.63 46.60
CA ILE A 104 8.86 3.23 46.23
C ILE A 104 8.33 2.42 47.42
N ASN A 105 8.94 2.58 48.60
CA ASN A 105 8.53 1.88 49.80
C ASN A 105 7.17 2.36 50.34
N ARG A 106 6.78 3.62 50.09
CA ARG A 106 5.42 4.11 50.39
C ARG A 106 4.39 3.49 49.47
N GLU A 107 4.66 3.43 48.17
CA GLU A 107 3.76 2.77 47.20
C GLU A 107 3.58 1.30 47.56
N LEU A 108 4.66 0.57 47.82
CA LEU A 108 4.60 -0.81 48.30
C LEU A 108 3.76 -0.93 49.57
N ALA A 109 3.93 -0.03 50.54
CA ALA A 109 3.15 -0.05 51.78
C ALA A 109 1.66 0.26 51.57
N THR A 110 1.30 1.00 50.52
CA THR A 110 -0.08 1.30 50.15
C THR A 110 -0.75 0.08 49.53
N VAL A 111 -0.15 -0.51 48.50
CA VAL A 111 -0.71 -1.68 47.79
C VAL A 111 -0.64 -2.95 48.62
N ALA A 112 0.41 -3.12 49.42
CA ALA A 112 0.60 -4.35 50.19
C ALA A 112 -0.24 -4.43 51.48
N ARG A 113 -0.89 -3.34 51.92
CA ARG A 113 -1.80 -3.37 53.09
C ARG A 113 -3.01 -4.31 52.91
N VAL A 114 -3.26 -4.79 51.68
CA VAL A 114 -4.34 -5.73 51.34
C VAL A 114 -3.85 -7.19 51.29
N ALA A 115 -2.53 -7.46 51.24
CA ALA A 115 -2.02 -8.69 50.61
C ALA A 115 -1.14 -9.63 51.49
N TYR A 116 -1.06 -9.47 52.82
CA TYR A 116 -0.09 -10.24 53.61
C TYR A 116 -0.58 -11.58 54.19
N ALA A 117 -0.20 -12.66 53.51
CA ALA A 117 -0.03 -13.99 54.09
C ALA A 117 1.18 -14.03 55.08
N SER A 118 1.30 -15.10 55.86
CA SER A 118 2.22 -15.23 57.01
C SER A 118 3.71 -14.88 56.73
N LYS A 119 4.47 -14.55 57.80
CA LYS A 119 5.92 -14.27 57.73
C LYS A 119 6.75 -15.36 57.04
N GLU A 120 6.26 -16.61 57.06
CA GLU A 120 6.92 -17.76 56.45
C GLU A 120 6.85 -17.70 54.92
N ASN A 121 5.68 -17.32 54.37
CA ASN A 121 5.46 -17.16 52.93
C ASN A 121 6.30 -16.00 52.35
N VAL A 122 6.47 -14.91 53.11
CA VAL A 122 7.31 -13.77 52.70
C VAL A 122 8.76 -14.19 52.49
N SER A 123 9.31 -15.03 53.36
CA SER A 123 10.70 -15.47 53.27
C SER A 123 10.96 -16.38 52.07
N GLN A 124 9.96 -17.18 51.66
CA GLN A 124 10.04 -18.05 50.49
C GLN A 124 9.96 -17.25 49.19
N ILE A 125 9.05 -16.26 49.13
CA ILE A 125 8.94 -15.32 48.01
C ILE A 125 10.26 -14.54 47.85
N GLU A 126 10.78 -13.95 48.94
CA GLU A 126 12.01 -13.14 48.88
C GLU A 126 13.22 -13.93 48.36
N ALA A 127 13.36 -15.21 48.69
CA ALA A 127 14.48 -16.03 48.19
C ALA A 127 14.46 -16.19 46.66
N VAL A 128 13.27 -16.35 46.08
CA VAL A 128 13.07 -16.49 44.64
C VAL A 128 13.28 -15.15 43.94
N LEU A 129 12.73 -14.07 44.49
CA LEU A 129 12.91 -12.74 43.90
C LEU A 129 14.39 -12.33 43.89
N GLN A 130 15.17 -12.71 44.92
CA GLN A 130 16.61 -12.47 44.93
C GLN A 130 17.36 -13.23 43.83
N GLN A 131 16.90 -14.42 43.45
CA GLN A 131 17.47 -15.13 42.30
C GLN A 131 17.16 -14.39 41.01
N GLN A 132 15.91 -13.97 40.80
CA GLN A 132 15.48 -13.20 39.63
C GLN A 132 16.29 -11.90 39.46
N LEU A 133 16.49 -11.15 40.56
CA LEU A 133 17.26 -9.91 40.55
C LEU A 133 18.75 -10.13 40.19
N GLN A 134 19.30 -11.31 40.47
CA GLN A 134 20.69 -11.64 40.18
C GLN A 134 20.91 -12.10 38.73
N THR A 135 19.87 -12.61 38.07
CA THR A 135 19.95 -13.10 36.69
C THR A 135 19.64 -12.03 35.66
N LEU A 136 18.85 -11.01 36.02
CA LEU A 136 18.56 -9.88 35.13
C LEU A 136 19.84 -9.10 34.78
N PRO A 137 20.00 -8.71 33.50
CA PRO A 137 21.11 -7.86 33.09
C PRO A 137 21.00 -6.45 33.72
N PRO A 138 22.10 -5.69 33.80
CA PRO A 138 22.05 -4.32 34.29
C PRO A 138 21.19 -3.43 33.38
N LEU A 139 20.54 -2.43 34.00
CA LEU A 139 19.76 -1.40 33.30
C LEU A 139 20.63 -0.59 32.33
N ASP A 140 21.87 -0.27 32.74
CA ASP A 140 22.86 0.41 31.90
C ASP A 140 24.18 -0.37 32.02
N PRO A 141 24.62 -1.08 30.97
CA PRO A 141 25.89 -1.81 30.98
C PRO A 141 27.11 -0.87 30.88
N GLY A 142 26.89 0.42 30.61
CA GLY A 142 27.90 1.46 30.56
C GLY A 142 28.73 1.49 29.26
N PRO A 143 29.60 2.50 29.12
CA PRO A 143 30.29 2.80 27.86
C PRO A 143 31.28 1.75 27.37
N ASN A 144 31.59 0.73 28.17
CA ASN A 144 32.48 -0.37 27.77
C ASN A 144 31.73 -1.52 27.08
N ALA A 145 30.39 -1.44 26.99
CA ALA A 145 29.55 -2.47 26.40
C ALA A 145 29.58 -2.48 24.86
N GLY A 146 30.08 -1.41 24.25
CA GLY A 146 30.06 -1.24 22.81
C GLY A 146 30.97 -0.09 22.35
N PRO A 147 30.81 0.34 21.10
CA PRO A 147 31.62 1.41 20.52
C PRO A 147 31.40 2.76 21.22
N ALA A 148 32.45 3.59 21.18
CA ALA A 148 32.37 4.98 21.59
C ALA A 148 31.69 5.82 20.49
N ALA A 149 31.22 7.01 20.86
CA ALA A 149 30.73 7.98 19.88
C ALA A 149 31.82 8.31 18.84
N PRO A 150 31.46 8.51 17.57
CA PRO A 150 32.41 8.97 16.56
C PRO A 150 33.10 10.26 17.01
N PRO A 151 34.42 10.42 16.75
CA PRO A 151 35.11 11.65 17.07
C PRO A 151 34.55 12.79 16.22
N PHE A 152 34.20 13.90 16.86
CA PHE A 152 33.82 15.12 16.16
C PHE A 152 35.04 16.04 16.04
N ASP A 153 35.48 16.31 14.80
CA ASP A 153 36.42 17.39 14.50
C ASP A 153 35.68 18.57 13.85
N PRO A 154 35.60 19.73 14.54
CA PRO A 154 35.00 20.94 13.96
C PRO A 154 35.67 21.40 12.65
N ALA A 155 36.92 21.00 12.39
CA ALA A 155 37.66 21.36 11.18
C ALA A 155 37.37 20.42 9.98
N GLU A 156 36.87 19.20 10.23
CA GLU A 156 36.53 18.20 9.20
C GLU A 156 35.00 18.05 9.06
N ARG A 157 34.25 19.12 9.34
CA ARG A 157 32.78 19.10 9.34
C ARG A 157 32.24 18.76 7.95
N ARG A 158 31.59 17.61 7.87
CA ARG A 158 30.76 17.18 6.74
C ARG A 158 29.29 17.50 6.98
N ILE A 159 28.58 17.86 5.92
CA ILE A 159 27.17 18.29 5.98
C ILE A 159 26.19 17.15 6.29
N ASP A 160 26.54 15.92 5.90
CA ASP A 160 25.73 14.71 6.05
C ASP A 160 26.04 13.91 7.32
N LEU A 161 27.06 14.31 8.10
CA LEU A 161 27.42 13.68 9.36
C LEU A 161 26.87 14.45 10.58
N TRP A 162 26.46 13.72 11.60
CA TRP A 162 25.99 14.27 12.86
C TRP A 162 27.07 15.10 13.54
N THR A 163 26.66 16.28 14.02
CA THR A 163 27.48 17.21 14.77
C THR A 163 26.89 17.45 16.16
N PRO A 164 27.71 17.46 17.23
CA PRO A 164 27.25 17.85 18.56
C PRO A 164 27.02 19.37 18.60
N GLU A 165 25.76 19.77 18.68
CA GLU A 165 25.39 21.18 18.67
C GLU A 165 25.57 21.85 20.04
N HIS A 166 25.64 23.18 20.05
CA HIS A 166 25.51 23.94 21.29
C HIS A 166 24.05 23.93 21.75
N VAL A 167 23.81 24.03 23.07
CA VAL A 167 22.45 24.07 23.64
C VAL A 167 22.29 25.32 24.50
N PRO A 168 21.68 26.41 23.99
CA PRO A 168 21.07 26.56 22.65
C PRO A 168 22.09 26.68 21.50
N ILE A 169 21.69 26.29 20.27
CA ILE A 169 22.57 26.18 19.09
C ILE A 169 23.26 27.50 18.69
N ASP A 170 22.60 28.63 18.94
CA ASP A 170 23.11 29.96 18.59
C ASP A 170 24.02 30.58 19.67
N ASP A 171 24.23 29.90 20.81
CA ASP A 171 25.13 30.36 21.87
C ASP A 171 26.45 29.57 21.85
N PRO A 172 27.54 30.12 21.27
CA PRO A 172 28.83 29.42 21.20
C PRO A 172 29.51 29.25 22.56
N SER A 173 28.99 29.89 23.62
CA SER A 173 29.46 29.70 25.00
C SER A 173 28.71 28.61 25.75
N ALA A 174 27.60 28.13 25.19
CA ALA A 174 26.78 27.09 25.78
C ALA A 174 27.46 25.71 25.74
N ALA A 175 26.95 24.78 26.55
CA ALA A 175 27.42 23.40 26.53
C ALA A 175 27.16 22.77 25.16
N ARG A 176 28.08 21.92 24.72
CA ARG A 176 27.88 21.08 23.54
C ARG A 176 27.26 19.76 23.92
N GLU A 177 26.46 19.24 23.02
CA GLU A 177 25.90 17.91 23.11
C GLU A 177 26.98 16.83 23.15
N SER A 178 26.62 15.70 23.75
CA SER A 178 27.39 14.47 23.69
C SER A 178 26.45 13.38 23.21
N PHE A 179 26.91 12.54 22.28
CA PHE A 179 26.10 11.45 21.74
C PHE A 179 25.55 10.59 22.90
N LEU A 180 24.23 10.52 23.01
CA LEU A 180 23.56 9.75 24.04
C LEU A 180 23.77 8.24 23.81
N THR A 181 24.43 7.58 24.76
CA THR A 181 24.58 6.10 24.82
C THR A 181 25.01 5.44 23.48
N PRO A 182 26.16 5.82 22.89
CA PRO A 182 26.58 5.33 21.57
C PRO A 182 26.77 3.80 21.50
N TYR A 183 26.96 3.14 22.63
CA TYR A 183 27.13 1.69 22.75
C TYR A 183 25.80 0.91 22.75
N TRP A 184 24.64 1.58 22.72
CA TRP A 184 23.35 0.95 22.96
C TRP A 184 23.00 -0.12 21.92
N GLY A 185 23.37 0.08 20.65
CA GLY A 185 23.16 -0.91 19.58
C GLY A 185 23.96 -2.21 19.73
N SER A 186 24.92 -2.26 20.66
CA SER A 186 25.73 -3.47 20.92
C SER A 186 25.28 -4.26 22.15
N ILE A 187 24.21 -3.82 22.83
CA ILE A 187 23.65 -4.59 23.93
C ILE A 187 22.84 -5.76 23.36
N GLU A 188 22.78 -6.86 24.11
CA GLU A 188 21.98 -8.03 23.73
C GLU A 188 20.50 -7.64 23.62
N ALA A 189 19.95 -7.87 22.43
CA ALA A 189 18.52 -7.76 22.13
C ALA A 189 17.79 -9.04 22.59
N PHE A 190 16.48 -8.97 22.75
CA PHE A 190 15.66 -10.07 23.24
C PHE A 190 15.24 -11.03 22.13
N ALA A 191 14.94 -10.52 20.94
CA ALA A 191 14.40 -11.30 19.82
C ALA A 191 15.44 -11.73 18.79
N THR A 192 16.66 -11.17 18.81
CA THR A 192 17.70 -11.52 17.82
C THR A 192 19.13 -11.39 18.39
N ASP A 193 20.03 -12.22 17.88
CA ASP A 193 21.47 -12.08 18.06
C ASP A 193 22.12 -11.17 17.00
N ASP A 194 21.42 -10.85 15.92
CA ASP A 194 21.92 -10.06 14.78
C ASP A 194 21.10 -8.79 14.56
N VAL A 195 21.27 -7.83 15.46
CA VAL A 195 20.62 -6.50 15.37
C VAL A 195 20.92 -5.81 14.03
N ALA A 196 22.09 -6.06 13.45
CA ALA A 196 22.48 -5.47 12.18
C ALA A 196 21.58 -5.88 11.01
N ALA A 197 20.88 -7.03 11.11
CA ALA A 197 19.93 -7.48 10.12
C ALA A 197 18.69 -6.57 10.02
N TRP A 198 18.39 -5.80 11.07
CA TRP A 198 17.33 -4.80 11.06
C TRP A 198 17.77 -3.44 10.52
N ARG A 199 19.04 -3.24 10.13
CA ARG A 199 19.45 -1.95 9.56
C ARG A 199 18.76 -1.75 8.20
N PRO A 200 18.08 -0.60 7.99
CA PRO A 200 17.46 -0.30 6.71
C PRO A 200 18.51 0.12 5.68
N LEU A 201 18.04 0.43 4.47
CA LEU A 201 18.87 1.10 3.46
C LEU A 201 19.42 2.42 4.01
N GLY A 202 20.56 2.87 3.49
CA GLY A 202 21.18 4.12 3.95
C GLY A 202 20.34 5.35 3.57
N PRO A 203 20.42 6.44 4.36
CA PRO A 203 19.73 7.68 4.02
C PRO A 203 20.36 8.35 2.80
N GLU A 204 19.64 9.30 2.20
CA GLU A 204 20.16 10.09 1.08
C GLU A 204 21.53 10.72 1.40
N PRO A 205 22.60 10.44 0.63
CA PRO A 205 23.89 11.08 0.84
C PRO A 205 23.90 12.50 0.25
N PHE A 206 24.75 13.40 0.74
CA PHE A 206 24.92 14.72 0.12
C PHE A 206 25.57 14.63 -1.27
N LEU A 207 26.56 13.74 -1.45
CA LEU A 207 27.23 13.51 -2.73
C LEU A 207 26.75 12.22 -3.39
N LEU A 208 26.54 12.27 -4.71
CA LEU A 208 26.24 11.12 -5.58
C LEU A 208 27.49 10.30 -5.94
N VAL A 209 28.67 10.81 -5.57
CA VAL A 209 29.97 10.23 -5.89
C VAL A 209 30.80 10.04 -4.62
N ASP A 210 31.78 9.15 -4.70
CA ASP A 210 32.76 8.93 -3.63
C ASP A 210 33.58 10.20 -3.35
N GLU A 211 33.99 10.40 -2.10
CA GLU A 211 34.81 11.55 -1.70
C GLU A 211 36.17 11.63 -2.41
N ALA A 212 36.67 10.51 -2.92
CA ALA A 212 37.87 10.47 -3.76
C ALA A 212 37.66 11.11 -5.15
N VAL A 213 36.41 11.36 -5.56
CA VAL A 213 36.05 12.03 -6.80
C VAL A 213 35.74 13.50 -6.54
N ALA A 214 34.93 13.78 -5.52
CA ALA A 214 34.51 15.12 -5.15
C ALA A 214 34.49 15.31 -3.63
N SER A 215 34.99 16.44 -3.13
CA SER A 215 34.95 16.76 -1.69
C SER A 215 34.46 18.18 -1.43
N LEU A 216 33.67 18.36 -0.37
CA LEU A 216 33.14 19.67 0.04
C LEU A 216 34.05 20.33 1.08
N ASP A 217 34.52 21.53 0.79
CA ASP A 217 35.02 22.48 1.81
C ASP A 217 33.88 23.44 2.17
N LEU A 218 33.17 23.09 3.26
CA LEU A 218 32.01 23.83 3.72
C LEU A 218 32.37 25.24 4.21
N ALA A 219 33.59 25.45 4.72
CA ALA A 219 34.02 26.77 5.19
C ALA A 219 34.30 27.74 4.03
N LEU A 220 34.71 27.21 2.88
CA LEU A 220 34.90 27.98 1.64
C LEU A 220 33.65 28.02 0.75
N GLY A 221 32.66 27.16 1.00
CA GLY A 221 31.49 26.99 0.12
C GLY A 221 31.89 26.44 -1.25
N GLN A 222 32.90 25.58 -1.30
CA GLN A 222 33.51 25.08 -2.53
C GLN A 222 33.52 23.55 -2.57
N LEU A 223 33.18 23.00 -3.74
CA LEU A 223 33.31 21.58 -4.04
C LEU A 223 34.53 21.37 -4.94
N SER A 224 35.45 20.51 -4.52
CA SER A 224 36.69 20.18 -5.24
C SER A 224 36.54 18.89 -6.02
N LEU A 225 36.78 18.94 -7.33
CA LEU A 225 36.90 17.78 -8.21
C LEU A 225 38.36 17.33 -8.30
N GLU A 226 38.62 16.06 -8.00
CA GLU A 226 39.97 15.48 -8.04
C GLU A 226 40.41 15.09 -9.46
N GLN A 227 39.45 14.91 -10.38
CA GLN A 227 39.67 14.58 -11.79
C GLN A 227 38.62 15.25 -12.68
N ASP A 228 38.87 15.28 -14.00
CA ASP A 228 37.91 15.80 -14.97
C ASP A 228 36.60 14.99 -14.92
N TRP A 229 35.46 15.67 -14.90
CA TRP A 229 34.12 15.08 -14.84
C TRP A 229 33.42 15.19 -16.19
N LEU A 230 32.90 14.08 -16.72
CA LEU A 230 32.05 14.07 -17.92
C LEU A 230 30.58 14.02 -17.47
N ALA A 231 29.89 15.14 -17.60
CA ALA A 231 28.49 15.25 -17.20
C ALA A 231 27.54 14.53 -18.18
N ALA A 232 26.32 14.26 -17.74
CA ALA A 232 25.31 13.54 -18.54
C ALA A 232 24.95 14.27 -19.84
N ASN A 233 25.10 15.61 -19.85
CA ASN A 233 24.90 16.45 -21.03
C ASN A 233 26.06 16.39 -22.06
N GLY A 234 27.11 15.62 -21.78
CA GLY A 234 28.30 15.45 -22.63
C GLY A 234 29.37 16.54 -22.45
N GLU A 235 29.17 17.51 -21.56
CA GLU A 235 30.19 18.51 -21.22
C GLU A 235 31.24 17.92 -20.26
N THR A 236 32.48 18.38 -20.39
CA THR A 236 33.57 17.99 -19.48
C THR A 236 33.98 19.16 -18.61
N TYR A 237 33.89 18.99 -17.30
CA TYR A 237 34.34 19.95 -16.30
C TYR A 237 35.71 19.53 -15.77
N THR A 238 36.66 20.46 -15.73
CA THR A 238 38.05 20.14 -15.37
C THR A 238 38.23 19.94 -13.87
N ALA A 239 39.20 19.12 -13.46
CA ALA A 239 39.60 19.02 -12.05
C ALA A 239 39.90 20.41 -11.44
N GLY A 240 39.42 20.67 -10.22
CA GLY A 240 39.53 21.97 -9.56
C GLY A 240 38.38 22.27 -8.59
N ALA A 241 38.44 23.43 -7.93
CA ALA A 241 37.44 23.87 -6.96
C ALA A 241 36.37 24.75 -7.62
N TYR A 242 35.11 24.45 -7.33
CA TYR A 242 33.92 25.14 -7.84
C TYR A 242 33.13 25.73 -6.67
N ALA A 243 32.81 27.03 -6.73
CA ALA A 243 31.93 27.65 -5.74
C ALA A 243 30.50 27.12 -5.92
N VAL A 244 29.94 26.52 -4.88
CA VAL A 244 28.64 25.82 -4.97
C VAL A 244 27.54 26.78 -5.42
N ALA A 245 27.46 27.97 -4.80
CA ALA A 245 26.47 29.00 -5.12
C ALA A 245 26.57 29.59 -6.55
N GLU A 246 27.63 29.30 -7.31
CA GLU A 246 27.84 29.84 -8.66
C GLU A 246 27.67 28.77 -9.76
N HIS A 247 27.40 27.51 -9.40
CA HIS A 247 27.47 26.37 -10.32
C HIS A 247 26.30 25.39 -10.16
N ASP A 248 25.12 25.76 -10.68
CA ASP A 248 23.90 24.92 -10.66
C ASP A 248 24.12 23.48 -11.16
N TRP A 249 25.03 23.27 -12.13
CA TRP A 249 25.28 21.95 -12.73
C TRP A 249 25.82 20.92 -11.74
N LEU A 250 26.36 21.36 -10.58
CA LEU A 250 26.81 20.44 -9.53
C LEU A 250 25.64 19.60 -9.00
N VAL A 251 24.42 20.17 -8.96
CA VAL A 251 23.21 19.48 -8.50
C VAL A 251 22.72 18.52 -9.58
N GLY A 252 22.48 17.26 -9.19
CA GLY A 252 22.08 16.17 -10.09
C GLY A 252 23.25 15.45 -10.78
N GLU A 253 24.44 16.05 -10.79
CA GLU A 253 25.67 15.41 -11.29
C GLU A 253 26.56 14.91 -10.14
N LEU A 254 26.77 15.75 -9.12
CA LEU A 254 27.68 15.47 -8.00
C LEU A 254 26.98 15.62 -6.64
N ILE A 255 26.13 16.63 -6.49
CA ILE A 255 25.31 16.89 -5.31
C ILE A 255 23.95 16.24 -5.52
N ASN A 256 23.50 15.49 -4.53
CA ASN A 256 22.24 14.77 -4.57
C ASN A 256 21.04 15.74 -4.43
N PRO A 257 20.16 15.86 -5.43
CA PRO A 257 18.95 16.68 -5.32
C PRO A 257 18.01 16.22 -4.21
N ALA A 258 17.92 14.90 -3.95
CA ALA A 258 17.04 14.34 -2.93
C ALA A 258 17.46 14.80 -1.51
N PHE A 259 18.78 14.95 -1.28
CA PHE A 259 19.28 15.49 -0.01
C PHE A 259 18.86 16.94 0.25
N ILE A 260 18.78 17.74 -0.81
CA ILE A 260 18.30 19.14 -0.72
C ILE A 260 16.79 19.15 -0.50
N GLN A 261 16.06 18.32 -1.25
CA GLN A 261 14.60 18.24 -1.20
C GLN A 261 14.10 17.90 0.20
N GLN A 262 14.64 16.86 0.86
CA GLN A 262 14.21 16.50 2.21
C GLN A 262 14.38 17.65 3.23
N ALA A 263 15.40 18.50 3.06
CA ALA A 263 15.61 19.65 3.93
C ALA A 263 14.63 20.78 3.62
N GLN A 264 14.30 20.97 2.35
CA GLN A 264 13.25 21.90 1.91
C GLN A 264 11.88 21.47 2.43
N ASP A 265 11.54 20.18 2.34
CA ASP A 265 10.27 19.63 2.81
C ASP A 265 10.07 19.88 4.31
N VAL A 266 11.11 19.70 5.14
CA VAL A 266 11.05 20.00 6.58
C VAL A 266 10.79 21.49 6.84
N VAL A 267 11.41 22.39 6.07
CA VAL A 267 11.17 23.83 6.17
C VAL A 267 9.72 24.16 5.79
N GLU A 268 9.23 23.61 4.69
CA GLU A 268 7.88 23.82 4.18
C GLU A 268 6.80 23.30 5.14
N ILE A 269 6.97 22.08 5.66
CA ILE A 269 6.10 21.48 6.66
C ILE A 269 6.02 22.37 7.90
N GLN A 270 7.17 22.77 8.45
CA GLN A 270 7.18 23.56 9.68
C GLN A 270 6.55 24.95 9.49
N ASN A 271 6.77 25.58 8.33
CA ASN A 271 6.17 26.88 8.00
C ASN A 271 4.64 26.83 7.90
N ASN A 272 4.08 25.65 7.58
CA ASN A 272 2.66 25.46 7.29
C ASN A 272 1.91 24.64 8.37
N LEU A 273 2.49 24.44 9.56
CA LEU A 273 1.85 23.65 10.62
C LEU A 273 0.50 24.23 11.05
N THR A 274 -0.52 23.38 10.98
CA THR A 274 -1.82 23.61 11.61
C THR A 274 -1.74 23.48 13.13
N ASP A 275 -2.76 24.00 13.84
CA ASP A 275 -2.85 23.84 15.30
C ASP A 275 -2.91 22.37 15.74
N GLU A 276 -3.57 21.52 14.94
CA GLU A 276 -3.63 20.08 15.19
C GLU A 276 -2.25 19.43 15.06
N GLN A 277 -1.52 19.70 13.97
CA GLN A 277 -0.17 19.17 13.75
C GLN A 277 0.82 19.63 14.83
N LYS A 278 0.69 20.87 15.33
CA LYS A 278 1.46 21.35 16.48
C LYS A 278 1.17 20.55 17.74
N LEU A 279 -0.11 20.28 18.03
CA LEU A 279 -0.49 19.48 19.19
C LEU A 279 -0.02 18.03 19.07
N ILE A 280 -0.06 17.45 17.88
CA ILE A 280 0.52 16.12 17.59
C ILE A 280 2.04 16.15 17.85
N ALA A 281 2.75 17.17 17.36
CA ALA A 281 4.19 17.34 17.59
C ALA A 281 4.54 17.46 19.08
N GLU A 282 3.73 18.19 19.84
CA GLU A 282 3.88 18.40 21.28
C GLU A 282 3.54 17.17 22.11
N PHE A 283 2.48 16.43 21.74
CA PHE A 283 2.08 15.19 22.39
C PHE A 283 3.18 14.14 22.25
N TRP A 284 3.66 13.91 21.03
CA TRP A 284 4.71 12.93 20.76
C TRP A 284 6.13 13.43 21.07
N GLU A 285 6.35 14.69 21.48
CA GLU A 285 7.70 15.19 21.82
C GLU A 285 8.39 14.31 22.87
N SER A 286 7.66 13.98 23.94
CA SER A 286 8.06 13.04 25.00
C SER A 286 9.53 13.19 25.43
N GLY A 287 9.93 14.44 25.68
CA GLY A 287 11.29 14.82 26.08
C GLY A 287 11.58 14.59 27.57
N GLY A 288 12.67 15.20 28.05
CA GLY A 288 13.06 15.09 29.47
C GLY A 288 11.97 15.59 30.43
N GLY A 289 11.72 14.83 31.51
CA GLY A 289 10.58 15.08 32.40
C GLY A 289 9.31 14.31 32.05
N THR A 290 9.37 13.42 31.05
CA THR A 290 8.28 12.52 30.65
C THR A 290 8.73 11.05 30.73
N ALA A 291 7.82 10.13 30.41
CA ALA A 291 8.09 8.70 30.34
C ALA A 291 8.92 8.29 29.10
N PHE A 292 9.26 9.24 28.22
CA PHE A 292 9.84 9.05 26.88
C PHE A 292 8.93 8.23 25.95
N PRO A 293 9.22 8.15 24.63
CA PRO A 293 8.36 7.43 23.69
C PRO A 293 8.05 5.98 24.06
N PRO A 294 8.99 5.19 24.62
CA PRO A 294 8.66 3.85 25.11
C PRO A 294 7.55 3.85 26.17
N GLY A 295 7.53 4.86 27.06
CA GLY A 295 6.53 4.98 28.11
C GLY A 295 5.15 5.39 27.60
N ASP A 296 5.07 6.15 26.51
CA ASP A 296 3.79 6.49 25.87
C ASP A 296 3.09 5.23 25.36
N TRP A 297 3.86 4.33 24.74
CA TRP A 297 3.34 3.04 24.28
C TRP A 297 2.98 2.08 25.41
N ILE A 298 3.67 2.15 26.55
CA ILE A 298 3.26 1.45 27.78
C ILE A 298 1.92 2.01 28.30
N ALA A 299 1.69 3.32 28.21
CA ALA A 299 0.42 3.93 28.59
C ALA A 299 -0.71 3.58 27.61
N ILE A 300 -0.43 3.51 26.30
CA ILE A 300 -1.38 3.03 25.27
C ILE A 300 -1.74 1.56 25.51
N ALA A 301 -0.76 0.69 25.77
CA ALA A 301 -1.03 -0.70 26.15
C ALA A 301 -1.92 -0.80 27.40
N SER A 302 -1.68 0.07 28.40
CA SER A 302 -2.54 0.16 29.60
C SER A 302 -3.97 0.59 29.30
N PHE A 303 -4.14 1.52 28.36
CA PHE A 303 -5.44 1.95 27.86
C PHE A 303 -6.19 0.78 27.20
N MET A 304 -5.54 0.07 26.26
CA MET A 304 -6.15 -1.06 25.58
C MET A 304 -6.47 -2.22 26.54
N ALA A 305 -5.58 -2.51 27.50
CA ALA A 305 -5.81 -3.54 28.51
C ALA A 305 -7.08 -3.30 29.33
N GLU A 306 -7.37 -2.05 29.67
CA GLU A 306 -8.60 -1.65 30.38
C GLU A 306 -9.82 -1.69 29.45
N GLN A 307 -9.70 -1.21 28.21
CA GLN A 307 -10.79 -1.28 27.23
C GLN A 307 -11.25 -2.72 26.98
N GLN A 308 -10.31 -3.64 26.82
CA GLN A 308 -10.55 -5.06 26.55
C GLN A 308 -10.78 -5.88 27.84
N GLN A 309 -10.73 -5.25 29.02
CA GLN A 309 -10.94 -5.89 30.33
C GLN A 309 -10.05 -7.11 30.57
N LEU A 310 -8.78 -7.02 30.15
CA LEU A 310 -7.83 -8.13 30.26
C LEU A 310 -7.63 -8.58 31.71
N SER A 311 -7.53 -9.88 31.92
CA SER A 311 -7.13 -10.46 33.21
C SER A 311 -5.69 -10.09 33.58
N LEU A 312 -5.32 -10.24 34.85
CA LEU A 312 -3.92 -10.02 35.29
C LEU A 312 -2.91 -10.86 34.49
N SER A 313 -3.28 -12.09 34.13
CA SER A 313 -2.42 -12.96 33.33
C SER A 313 -2.21 -12.43 31.92
N GLU A 314 -3.28 -11.98 31.25
CA GLU A 314 -3.20 -11.41 29.91
C GLU A 314 -2.44 -10.08 29.93
N GLN A 315 -2.64 -9.25 30.95
CA GLN A 315 -1.89 -8.03 31.14
C GLN A 315 -0.38 -8.30 31.30
N ILE A 316 0.03 -9.31 32.08
CA ILE A 316 1.46 -9.66 32.20
C ILE A 316 2.06 -10.00 30.84
N LYS A 317 1.33 -10.75 30.00
CA LYS A 317 1.79 -11.12 28.64
C LYS A 317 1.87 -9.91 27.71
N LEU A 318 0.83 -9.07 27.71
CA LEU A 318 0.76 -7.82 26.94
C LEU A 318 1.94 -6.91 27.26
N PHE A 319 2.11 -6.58 28.55
CA PHE A 319 3.17 -5.66 28.98
C PHE A 319 4.57 -6.24 28.84
N PHE A 320 4.70 -7.58 28.92
CA PHE A 320 5.94 -8.27 28.61
C PHE A 320 6.36 -8.02 27.16
N GLY A 321 5.51 -8.37 26.20
CA GLY A 321 5.91 -8.25 24.80
C GLY A 321 6.01 -6.80 24.31
N VAL A 322 5.12 -5.89 24.70
CA VAL A 322 5.29 -4.47 24.32
C VAL A 322 6.55 -3.87 24.97
N GLY A 323 6.90 -4.32 26.17
CA GLY A 323 8.16 -3.96 26.83
C GLY A 323 9.38 -4.45 26.05
N GLN A 324 9.36 -5.69 25.56
CA GLN A 324 10.41 -6.22 24.69
C GLN A 324 10.50 -5.47 23.36
N ALA A 325 9.35 -5.19 22.73
CA ALA A 325 9.26 -4.48 21.46
C ALA A 325 9.92 -3.10 21.53
N VAL A 326 9.55 -2.28 22.52
CA VAL A 326 10.21 -0.98 22.70
C VAL A 326 11.67 -1.13 23.13
N GLY A 327 12.00 -2.18 23.89
CA GLY A 327 13.36 -2.51 24.30
C GLY A 327 14.30 -2.71 23.11
N ASP A 328 13.95 -3.64 22.23
CA ASP A 328 14.71 -4.01 21.04
C ASP A 328 14.68 -2.91 19.96
N ALA A 329 13.58 -2.19 19.83
CA ALA A 329 13.51 -1.04 18.91
C ALA A 329 14.53 0.04 19.29
N GLY A 330 14.77 0.23 20.59
CA GLY A 330 15.82 1.14 21.08
C GLY A 330 17.22 0.67 20.76
N ILE A 331 17.45 -0.65 20.69
CA ILE A 331 18.74 -1.24 20.32
C ILE A 331 18.95 -1.08 18.81
N ALA A 332 17.98 -1.48 18.00
CA ALA A 332 18.00 -1.37 16.54
C ALA A 332 18.19 0.08 16.06
N ALA A 333 17.41 1.02 16.61
CA ALA A 333 17.52 2.43 16.25
C ALA A 333 18.89 3.02 16.62
N TRP A 334 19.45 2.68 17.79
CA TRP A 334 20.78 3.19 18.17
C TRP A 334 21.93 2.54 17.40
N ASP A 335 21.75 1.28 16.97
CA ASP A 335 22.68 0.62 16.07
C ASP A 335 22.71 1.34 14.69
N ALA A 336 21.56 1.63 14.10
CA ALA A 336 21.46 2.41 12.86
C ALA A 336 22.02 3.84 13.02
N LYS A 337 21.65 4.54 14.10
CA LYS A 337 22.14 5.89 14.41
C LYS A 337 23.64 5.98 14.49
N LEU A 338 24.29 4.99 15.11
CA LEU A 338 25.74 4.98 15.18
C LEU A 338 26.39 4.57 13.85
N HIS A 339 25.77 3.62 13.13
CA HIS A 339 26.28 3.14 11.84
C HIS A 339 26.31 4.24 10.78
N PHE A 340 25.18 4.93 10.59
CA PHE A 340 25.05 5.99 9.58
C PHE A 340 25.55 7.34 10.08
N ASN A 341 25.49 7.60 11.39
CA ASN A 341 25.94 8.84 12.02
C ASN A 341 25.43 10.09 11.28
N TYR A 342 24.15 10.09 10.91
CA TYR A 342 23.58 11.04 9.96
C TYR A 342 23.17 12.39 10.59
N ALA A 343 23.32 13.46 9.82
CA ALA A 343 23.11 14.85 10.26
C ALA A 343 21.65 15.18 10.57
N ARG A 344 21.44 16.15 11.47
CA ARG A 344 20.11 16.62 11.90
C ARG A 344 19.63 17.79 11.03
N PRO A 345 18.30 17.94 10.80
CA PRO A 345 17.77 18.96 9.91
C PRO A 345 18.21 20.38 10.26
N VAL A 346 18.25 20.73 11.56
CA VAL A 346 18.66 22.07 12.00
C VAL A 346 20.05 22.49 11.50
N ARG A 347 20.99 21.54 11.40
CA ARG A 347 22.33 21.82 10.87
C ARG A 347 22.33 21.82 9.36
N VAL A 348 21.72 20.80 8.74
CA VAL A 348 21.64 20.64 7.28
C VAL A 348 20.97 21.84 6.61
N ILE A 349 19.82 22.29 7.10
CA ILE A 349 19.08 23.44 6.57
C ILE A 349 19.94 24.70 6.57
N ARG A 350 20.65 24.95 7.68
CA ARG A 350 21.56 26.09 7.81
C ARG A 350 22.75 25.99 6.85
N ASP A 351 23.27 24.78 6.64
CA ASP A 351 24.42 24.53 5.76
C ASP A 351 24.07 24.68 4.30
N LEU A 352 22.94 24.11 3.88
CA LEU A 352 22.43 24.28 2.52
C LEU A 352 22.13 25.76 2.24
N HIS A 353 21.61 26.49 3.22
CA HIS A 353 21.43 27.94 3.10
C HIS A 353 22.77 28.68 2.97
N GLU A 354 23.78 28.35 3.78
CA GLU A 354 25.14 28.91 3.67
C GLU A 354 25.79 28.62 2.30
N LEU A 355 25.49 27.46 1.69
CA LEU A 355 25.95 27.06 0.37
C LEU A 355 25.16 27.69 -0.80
N GLY A 356 24.05 28.40 -0.52
CA GLY A 356 23.16 28.94 -1.55
C GLY A 356 22.31 27.88 -2.25
N LEU A 357 22.19 26.68 -1.67
CA LEU A 357 21.37 25.57 -2.17
C LEU A 357 19.93 25.59 -1.62
N LEU A 358 19.67 26.41 -0.60
CA LEU A 358 18.34 26.57 -0.01
C LEU A 358 18.05 28.06 0.26
N GLU A 359 16.95 28.56 -0.31
CA GLU A 359 16.57 29.97 -0.21
C GLU A 359 15.68 30.28 1.00
N GLY A 360 15.86 31.45 1.63
CA GLY A 360 15.00 31.94 2.70
C GLY A 360 15.70 32.87 3.69
N ASP A 361 15.16 34.07 3.90
CA ASP A 361 15.80 35.16 4.66
C ASP A 361 16.08 34.82 6.14
N ALA A 362 15.40 33.83 6.72
CA ALA A 362 15.50 33.45 8.12
C ALA A 362 16.22 32.12 8.36
N LEU A 363 16.71 31.44 7.31
CA LEU A 363 17.24 30.08 7.43
C LEU A 363 18.54 29.99 8.23
N SER A 364 19.38 31.03 8.19
CA SER A 364 20.60 31.11 9.02
C SER A 364 20.34 31.01 10.53
N SER A 365 19.11 31.33 10.95
CA SER A 365 18.66 31.28 12.35
C SER A 365 17.45 30.36 12.53
N TRP A 366 17.20 29.46 11.58
CA TRP A 366 16.07 28.54 11.65
C TRP A 366 16.18 27.66 12.89
N GLN A 367 15.04 27.40 13.54
CA GLN A 367 14.91 26.64 14.77
C GLN A 367 13.83 25.58 14.59
N THR A 368 13.94 24.51 15.35
CA THR A 368 12.96 23.42 15.34
C THR A 368 11.73 23.77 16.18
N TYR A 369 10.59 23.17 15.85
CA TYR A 369 9.39 23.28 16.68
C TYR A 369 9.49 22.30 17.86
N GLN A 370 10.25 22.72 18.88
CA GLN A 370 10.49 21.98 20.13
C GLN A 370 10.13 22.85 21.34
N MET A 371 10.09 22.25 22.53
CA MET A 371 9.79 22.96 23.77
C MET A 371 10.68 24.21 23.93
N PRO A 372 10.11 25.42 24.07
CA PRO A 372 10.92 26.63 24.16
C PRO A 372 11.96 26.57 25.28
N GLY A 373 13.23 26.75 24.93
CA GLY A 373 14.37 26.67 25.86
C GLY A 373 14.91 25.26 26.13
N SER A 374 14.38 24.22 25.46
CA SER A 374 15.01 22.90 25.38
C SER A 374 16.06 22.84 24.25
N ASN A 375 16.59 21.64 23.96
CA ASN A 375 17.50 21.46 22.84
C ASN A 375 16.76 21.63 21.51
N SER A 376 17.36 22.39 20.59
CA SER A 376 16.89 22.50 19.20
C SER A 376 17.00 21.18 18.43
N SER A 377 17.74 20.20 18.92
CA SER A 377 17.82 18.85 18.36
C SER A 377 18.17 17.87 19.48
N PRO A 378 17.72 16.60 19.45
CA PRO A 378 18.19 15.61 20.41
C PRO A 378 19.69 15.28 20.24
N PRO A 379 20.41 14.95 21.33
CA PRO A 379 21.88 14.79 21.33
C PRO A 379 22.33 13.41 20.83
N PHE A 380 21.90 13.04 19.63
CA PHE A 380 22.25 11.80 18.93
C PHE A 380 21.90 11.93 17.44
N ALA A 381 22.53 11.10 16.60
CA ALA A 381 22.35 11.10 15.15
C ALA A 381 20.88 10.97 14.73
N GLU A 382 20.59 11.49 13.54
CA GLU A 382 19.23 11.58 13.00
C GLU A 382 18.69 10.19 12.61
N TYR A 383 19.42 9.45 11.79
CA TYR A 383 18.85 8.31 11.08
C TYR A 383 19.07 6.96 11.79
N VAL A 384 18.06 6.14 12.07
CA VAL A 384 16.60 6.35 11.87
C VAL A 384 15.95 7.05 13.06
N SER A 385 14.71 7.52 12.90
CA SER A 385 13.89 8.07 13.99
C SER A 385 13.58 7.03 15.06
N GLY A 386 14.03 7.30 16.29
CA GLY A 386 13.75 6.42 17.43
C GLY A 386 12.25 6.40 17.77
N HIS A 387 11.56 7.55 17.68
CA HIS A 387 10.11 7.62 17.89
C HIS A 387 9.36 6.72 16.93
N SER A 388 9.72 6.76 15.64
CA SER A 388 9.11 5.91 14.62
C SER A 388 9.33 4.44 14.93
N SER A 389 10.58 4.04 15.24
CA SER A 389 10.90 2.63 15.56
C SER A 389 10.23 2.12 16.84
N PHE A 390 10.22 2.90 17.92
CA PHE A 390 9.50 2.52 19.15
C PHE A 390 8.01 2.35 18.90
N SER A 391 7.44 3.24 18.07
CA SER A 391 6.00 3.30 17.86
C SER A 391 5.51 2.19 16.96
N ALA A 392 6.17 1.97 15.84
CA ALA A 392 5.86 0.86 14.95
C ALA A 392 6.08 -0.50 15.63
N ALA A 393 7.16 -0.68 16.40
CA ALA A 393 7.39 -1.94 17.13
C ALA A 393 6.30 -2.23 18.16
N ALA A 394 5.89 -1.21 18.93
CA ALA A 394 4.82 -1.35 19.89
C ALA A 394 3.45 -1.57 19.21
N ALA A 395 3.13 -0.79 18.17
CA ALA A 395 1.89 -0.95 17.40
C ALA A 395 1.77 -2.35 16.80
N THR A 396 2.82 -2.83 16.13
CA THR A 396 2.88 -4.17 15.53
C THR A 396 2.65 -5.26 16.58
N TYR A 397 3.36 -5.20 17.72
CA TYR A 397 3.13 -6.17 18.79
C TYR A 397 1.72 -6.10 19.39
N LEU A 398 1.16 -4.90 19.53
CA LEU A 398 -0.20 -4.72 20.07
C LEU A 398 -1.25 -5.25 19.09
N GLU A 399 -1.08 -4.98 17.80
CA GLU A 399 -1.92 -5.52 16.72
C GLU A 399 -1.92 -7.05 16.80
N ASP A 400 -0.73 -7.64 16.85
CA ASP A 400 -0.51 -9.07 17.02
C ASP A 400 -1.20 -9.60 18.28
N PHE A 401 -0.98 -8.96 19.43
CA PHE A 401 -1.55 -9.42 20.69
C PHE A 401 -3.09 -9.40 20.71
N PHE A 402 -3.70 -8.41 20.08
CA PHE A 402 -5.15 -8.22 20.11
C PHE A 402 -5.89 -8.84 18.93
N GLY A 403 -5.19 -9.28 17.88
CA GLY A 403 -5.86 -9.75 16.66
C GLY A 403 -6.50 -8.61 15.85
N SER A 404 -6.10 -7.36 16.10
CA SER A 404 -6.80 -6.18 15.58
C SER A 404 -5.94 -4.93 15.70
N ASP A 405 -6.00 -4.08 14.67
CA ASP A 405 -5.38 -2.75 14.65
C ASP A 405 -6.25 -1.69 15.37
N GLU A 406 -7.43 -2.04 15.90
CA GLU A 406 -8.31 -1.06 16.55
C GLU A 406 -7.71 -0.43 17.83
N LEU A 407 -7.70 0.90 17.89
CA LEU A 407 -7.26 1.69 19.05
C LEU A 407 -8.37 2.61 19.58
N GLY A 408 -8.91 3.49 18.75
CA GLY A 408 -9.94 4.46 19.14
C GLY A 408 -9.51 5.44 20.24
N LEU A 409 -8.24 5.89 20.23
CA LEU A 409 -7.71 6.85 21.19
C LEU A 409 -8.09 8.28 20.78
N ARG A 410 -8.69 9.04 21.70
CA ARG A 410 -9.12 10.42 21.47
C ARG A 410 -8.63 11.36 22.56
N LEU A 411 -8.04 12.47 22.13
CA LEU A 411 -7.48 13.51 23.00
C LEU A 411 -8.11 14.87 22.67
N ASP A 412 -8.73 15.50 23.67
CA ASP A 412 -9.34 16.82 23.51
C ASP A 412 -8.44 17.92 24.12
N PHE A 413 -8.12 18.94 23.32
CA PHE A 413 -7.31 20.09 23.68
C PHE A 413 -8.16 21.35 23.76
N ALA A 414 -8.07 22.07 24.88
CA ALA A 414 -8.76 23.34 25.07
C ALA A 414 -8.04 24.48 24.34
N PRO A 415 -8.74 25.56 23.94
CA PRO A 415 -8.08 26.73 23.36
C PRO A 415 -6.94 27.25 24.24
N GLY A 416 -5.76 27.46 23.63
CA GLY A 416 -4.56 27.95 24.29
C GLY A 416 -3.84 26.93 25.19
N SER A 417 -4.14 25.63 25.10
CA SER A 417 -3.53 24.59 25.95
C SER A 417 -2.14 24.12 25.52
N SER A 418 -1.60 24.57 24.38
CA SER A 418 -0.27 24.22 23.91
C SER A 418 0.81 24.50 24.98
N ARG A 419 1.74 23.55 25.10
CA ARG A 419 2.95 23.66 25.93
C ARG A 419 3.95 24.62 25.31
N PHE A 420 4.05 24.65 23.97
CA PHE A 420 5.07 25.41 23.26
C PHE A 420 4.63 26.85 22.98
N GLN A 421 3.32 27.05 22.74
CA GLN A 421 2.71 28.35 22.48
C GLN A 421 1.49 28.59 23.41
N PRO A 422 1.68 28.68 24.75
CA PRO A 422 0.58 28.78 25.70
C PRO A 422 -0.31 30.01 25.48
N GLY A 423 -1.62 29.81 25.56
CA GLY A 423 -2.63 30.85 25.35
C GLY A 423 -2.85 31.25 23.88
N VAL A 424 -2.13 30.61 22.95
CA VAL A 424 -2.21 30.88 21.50
C VAL A 424 -2.69 29.66 20.74
N VAL A 425 -2.05 28.51 20.95
CA VAL A 425 -2.39 27.24 20.28
C VAL A 425 -3.09 26.30 21.27
N PRO A 426 -4.13 25.56 20.86
CA PRO A 426 -4.90 25.78 19.64
C PRO A 426 -5.77 27.04 19.78
N ALA A 427 -6.10 27.71 18.66
CA ALA A 427 -6.98 28.87 18.67
C ALA A 427 -8.44 28.50 19.00
N LEU A 428 -8.85 27.29 18.60
CA LEU A 428 -10.15 26.69 18.89
C LEU A 428 -9.96 25.39 19.67
N ALA A 429 -11.03 24.82 20.22
CA ALA A 429 -10.95 23.49 20.81
C ALA A 429 -10.65 22.50 19.69
N THR A 430 -9.61 21.69 19.87
CA THR A 430 -9.12 20.74 18.86
C THR A 430 -9.15 19.34 19.46
N THR A 431 -9.59 18.36 18.68
CA THR A 431 -9.52 16.94 19.03
C THR A 431 -8.49 16.29 18.13
N VAL A 432 -7.58 15.51 18.71
CA VAL A 432 -6.71 14.58 17.99
C VAL A 432 -7.23 13.17 18.25
N GLN A 433 -7.36 12.37 17.21
CA GLN A 433 -7.90 11.01 17.28
C GLN A 433 -7.10 10.06 16.40
N TRP A 434 -6.90 8.85 16.91
CA TRP A 434 -6.31 7.72 16.18
C TRP A 434 -7.27 6.54 16.32
N ASP A 435 -7.84 6.11 15.20
CA ASP A 435 -8.76 4.98 15.16
C ASP A 435 -8.00 3.66 15.21
N THR A 436 -6.77 3.63 14.68
CA THR A 436 -5.93 2.43 14.68
C THR A 436 -4.54 2.61 15.30
N LEU A 437 -3.85 1.50 15.61
CA LEU A 437 -2.48 1.50 16.13
C LEU A 437 -1.50 1.97 15.05
N ALA A 438 -1.69 1.53 13.80
CA ALA A 438 -0.93 1.99 12.65
C ALA A 438 -1.02 3.52 12.48
N GLU A 439 -2.23 4.09 12.58
CA GLU A 439 -2.42 5.55 12.54
C GLU A 439 -1.69 6.28 13.68
N ALA A 440 -1.71 5.71 14.90
CA ALA A 440 -0.99 6.28 16.04
C ALA A 440 0.54 6.21 15.85
N ALA A 441 1.06 5.11 15.30
CA ALA A 441 2.49 4.95 15.01
C ALA A 441 2.97 5.89 13.90
N GLU A 442 2.23 5.98 12.80
CA GLU A 442 2.51 6.94 11.73
C GLU A 442 2.46 8.38 12.26
N SER A 443 1.45 8.69 13.09
CA SER A 443 1.34 10.01 13.73
C SER A 443 2.53 10.33 14.62
N ALA A 444 3.02 9.36 15.41
CA ALA A 444 4.24 9.52 16.21
C ALA A 444 5.47 9.78 15.34
N GLY A 445 5.56 9.10 14.20
CA GLY A 445 6.62 9.27 13.21
C GLY A 445 6.61 10.63 12.50
N ILE A 446 5.50 10.96 11.82
CA ILE A 446 5.35 12.23 11.08
C ILE A 446 5.44 13.46 12.00
N SER A 447 5.09 13.31 13.29
CA SER A 447 5.27 14.36 14.29
C SER A 447 6.72 14.87 14.40
N ARG A 448 7.70 14.09 13.90
CA ARG A 448 9.13 14.44 13.93
C ARG A 448 9.55 15.35 12.80
N LEU A 449 8.86 15.27 11.66
CA LEU A 449 8.93 16.26 10.60
C LEU A 449 8.23 17.54 11.05
N TYR A 450 7.06 17.44 11.70
CA TYR A 450 6.40 18.61 12.30
C TYR A 450 7.31 19.31 13.32
N GLY A 451 8.00 18.53 14.16
CA GLY A 451 8.98 19.04 15.10
C GLY A 451 10.25 19.60 14.46
N GLY A 452 10.50 19.35 13.17
CA GLY A 452 11.69 19.77 12.43
C GLY A 452 12.99 19.05 12.84
N ILE A 453 12.89 17.86 13.45
CA ILE A 453 14.04 17.16 14.04
C ILE A 453 14.45 15.89 13.29
N HIS A 454 13.66 15.46 12.31
CA HIS A 454 13.91 14.32 11.43
C HIS A 454 13.54 14.64 9.97
N PHE A 455 14.15 13.91 9.04
CA PHE A 455 13.74 13.87 7.63
C PHE A 455 12.72 12.74 7.38
N ASP A 456 12.10 12.73 6.19
CA ASP A 456 11.11 11.72 5.82
C ASP A 456 11.71 10.29 5.78
N ASP A 457 12.90 10.13 5.20
CA ASP A 457 13.68 8.89 5.25
C ASP A 457 13.83 8.35 6.68
N GLY A 458 14.22 9.24 7.60
CA GLY A 458 14.39 8.91 9.01
C GLY A 458 13.09 8.44 9.65
N ASN A 459 11.95 8.98 9.22
CA ASN A 459 10.63 8.55 9.66
C ASN A 459 10.26 7.18 9.08
N ARG A 460 10.14 7.07 7.75
CA ARG A 460 9.68 5.89 7.03
C ARG A 460 10.51 4.65 7.36
N HIS A 461 11.83 4.74 7.20
CA HIS A 461 12.72 3.62 7.52
C HIS A 461 12.77 3.35 9.03
N GLY A 462 12.47 4.35 9.86
CA GLY A 462 12.27 4.16 11.30
C GLY A 462 11.04 3.30 11.61
N LEU A 463 9.92 3.51 10.90
CA LEU A 463 8.71 2.69 11.00
C LEU A 463 8.99 1.25 10.53
N GLU A 464 9.61 1.08 9.37
CA GLU A 464 10.01 -0.24 8.83
C GLU A 464 10.88 -1.04 9.81
N VAL A 465 11.88 -0.38 10.42
CA VAL A 465 12.70 -1.00 11.48
C VAL A 465 11.83 -1.41 12.67
N GLY A 466 10.88 -0.56 13.06
CA GLY A 466 9.97 -0.86 14.17
C GLY A 466 9.07 -2.06 13.88
N GLU A 467 8.45 -2.12 12.71
CA GLU A 467 7.61 -3.25 12.26
C GLU A 467 8.40 -4.56 12.32
N ALA A 468 9.59 -4.59 11.71
CA ALA A 468 10.45 -5.77 11.70
C ALA A 468 10.88 -6.22 13.11
N VAL A 469 11.09 -5.28 14.03
CA VAL A 469 11.35 -5.57 15.45
C VAL A 469 10.10 -6.10 16.15
N GLY A 470 8.95 -5.49 15.91
CA GLY A 470 7.66 -5.89 16.47
C GLY A 470 7.33 -7.34 16.13
N ASP A 471 7.41 -7.69 14.85
CA ASP A 471 7.21 -9.06 14.36
C ASP A 471 8.15 -10.05 15.03
N ALA A 472 9.45 -9.74 15.06
CA ALA A 472 10.45 -10.62 15.68
C ALA A 472 10.20 -10.82 17.19
N VAL A 473 9.75 -9.77 17.88
CA VAL A 473 9.37 -9.85 19.29
C VAL A 473 8.11 -10.67 19.47
N SER A 474 7.07 -10.50 18.64
CA SER A 474 5.86 -11.32 18.68
C SER A 474 6.19 -12.80 18.52
N GLN A 475 7.04 -13.13 17.54
CA GLN A 475 7.54 -14.49 17.34
C GLN A 475 8.25 -14.99 18.60
N GLN A 476 9.25 -14.28 19.12
CA GLN A 476 10.00 -14.67 20.31
C GLN A 476 9.09 -14.86 21.55
N VAL A 477 8.14 -13.96 21.78
CA VAL A 477 7.17 -14.04 22.88
C VAL A 477 6.27 -15.26 22.71
N GLN A 478 5.83 -15.56 21.48
CA GLN A 478 5.08 -16.76 21.14
C GLN A 478 5.86 -18.03 21.47
N GLN A 479 7.15 -18.11 21.11
CA GLN A 479 7.98 -19.26 21.46
C GLN A 479 8.09 -19.44 22.98
N LEU A 480 8.24 -18.34 23.72
CA LEU A 480 8.34 -18.37 25.18
C LEU A 480 7.02 -18.80 25.83
N LEU A 481 5.87 -18.37 25.31
CA LEU A 481 4.56 -18.75 25.85
C LEU A 481 4.21 -20.22 25.60
N TYR A 482 4.70 -20.79 24.49
CA TYR A 482 4.31 -22.12 24.03
C TYR A 482 5.45 -23.14 23.99
N SER A 483 6.55 -22.87 24.70
CA SER A 483 7.75 -23.72 24.73
C SER A 483 7.52 -25.18 25.14
N ASN A 484 6.50 -25.46 25.98
CA ASN A 484 6.19 -26.80 26.49
C ASN A 484 4.78 -27.27 26.10
N LEU A 485 4.32 -26.92 24.90
CA LEU A 485 3.05 -27.45 24.37
C LEU A 485 2.98 -28.97 24.51
N ASP A 486 1.95 -29.48 25.20
CA ASP A 486 1.64 -30.92 25.31
C ASP A 486 0.22 -31.26 24.83
N HIS A 487 -0.41 -30.30 24.12
CA HIS A 487 -1.77 -30.40 23.63
C HIS A 487 -1.84 -30.80 22.14
N ALA A 488 -3.05 -31.12 21.68
CA ALA A 488 -3.33 -31.47 20.30
C ALA A 488 -3.77 -30.27 19.43
N VAL A 489 -4.03 -29.10 20.03
CA VAL A 489 -4.50 -27.89 19.34
C VAL A 489 -3.54 -26.75 19.65
N LEU A 490 -3.10 -26.03 18.62
CA LEU A 490 -2.33 -24.80 18.69
C LEU A 490 -3.14 -23.64 18.11
N GLU A 491 -3.24 -22.56 18.89
CA GLU A 491 -3.83 -21.27 18.51
C GLU A 491 -2.79 -20.19 18.89
N PRO A 492 -1.90 -19.80 17.95
CA PRO A 492 -0.94 -18.72 18.16
C PRO A 492 -1.66 -17.39 18.35
N PHE A 493 -0.99 -16.45 19.00
CA PHE A 493 -1.55 -15.11 19.17
C PHE A 493 -0.99 -14.14 18.14
N ALA A 494 0.26 -14.30 17.70
CA ALA A 494 0.84 -13.41 16.71
C ALA A 494 0.04 -13.49 15.42
N ILE A 495 -0.39 -12.35 14.85
CA ILE A 495 -1.32 -12.36 13.71
C ILE A 495 -0.65 -12.66 12.37
N ARG A 496 0.69 -12.70 12.33
CA ARG A 496 1.49 -13.01 11.14
C ARG A 496 2.40 -14.19 11.45
N ASN A 497 1.91 -15.39 11.16
CA ASN A 497 2.55 -16.65 11.45
C ASN A 497 3.20 -17.26 10.21
N ARG A 498 4.42 -17.76 10.38
CA ARG A 498 5.09 -18.61 9.42
C ARG A 498 5.13 -20.05 9.92
N LEU A 499 4.32 -20.91 9.31
CA LEU A 499 4.33 -22.34 9.59
C LEU A 499 5.19 -23.08 8.55
N GLU A 500 6.28 -23.73 8.95
CA GLU A 500 7.07 -24.63 8.09
C GLU A 500 6.80 -26.10 8.45
N VAL A 501 6.38 -26.90 7.47
CA VAL A 501 6.16 -28.35 7.63
C VAL A 501 7.26 -29.10 6.89
N SER A 502 8.09 -29.84 7.64
CA SER A 502 9.26 -30.57 7.09
C SER A 502 9.11 -32.09 7.15
N ALA A 503 9.89 -32.79 6.32
CA ALA A 503 9.90 -34.27 6.28
C ALA A 503 10.66 -34.92 7.45
N VAL A 504 11.52 -34.13 8.12
CA VAL A 504 12.45 -34.60 9.15
C VAL A 504 12.30 -33.68 10.35
N GLY A 505 11.58 -34.17 11.36
CA GLY A 505 11.24 -33.39 12.55
C GLY A 505 9.77 -32.99 12.53
N ALA A 506 9.33 -32.43 13.65
CA ALA A 506 7.99 -31.89 13.77
C ALA A 506 7.88 -30.55 13.01
N PRO A 507 6.66 -30.11 12.64
CA PRO A 507 6.45 -28.79 12.04
C PRO A 507 7.03 -27.69 12.93
N SER A 508 7.35 -26.52 12.36
CA SER A 508 7.78 -25.37 13.13
C SER A 508 6.94 -24.14 12.84
N LEU A 509 6.50 -23.44 13.87
CA LEU A 509 5.78 -22.17 13.78
C LEU A 509 6.71 -21.05 14.21
N ASP A 510 6.98 -20.08 13.33
CA ASP A 510 7.88 -18.94 13.60
C ASP A 510 9.25 -19.38 14.15
N GLY A 511 9.78 -20.48 13.61
CA GLY A 511 11.03 -21.09 14.05
C GLY A 511 10.95 -21.95 15.33
N MET A 512 9.84 -21.91 16.07
CA MET A 512 9.57 -22.83 17.19
C MET A 512 9.20 -24.21 16.65
N SER A 513 9.99 -25.23 17.00
CA SER A 513 9.60 -26.62 16.73
C SER A 513 8.37 -27.00 17.55
N LEU A 514 7.31 -27.42 16.88
CA LEU A 514 6.09 -27.94 17.48
C LEU A 514 6.31 -29.40 17.94
N PRO A 515 5.53 -29.93 18.88
CA PRO A 515 5.57 -31.35 19.21
C PRO A 515 4.81 -32.17 18.16
N GLU A 516 5.22 -33.44 17.95
CA GLU A 516 4.52 -34.37 17.04
C GLU A 516 3.07 -34.68 17.47
N THR A 517 2.66 -34.27 18.69
CA THR A 517 1.31 -34.46 19.22
C THR A 517 0.29 -33.45 18.72
N ILE A 518 0.71 -32.39 17.99
CA ILE A 518 -0.22 -31.42 17.41
C ILE A 518 -1.04 -32.09 16.30
N GLU A 519 -2.36 -32.04 16.45
CA GLU A 519 -3.35 -32.55 15.50
C GLU A 519 -4.15 -31.40 14.85
N THR A 520 -4.10 -30.20 15.40
CA THR A 520 -4.78 -29.01 14.87
C THR A 520 -3.91 -27.78 15.06
N ILE A 521 -3.67 -27.06 13.98
CA ILE A 521 -3.07 -25.72 13.99
C ILE A 521 -4.13 -24.79 13.42
N ARG A 522 -4.60 -23.85 14.22
CA ARG A 522 -5.36 -22.70 13.74
C ARG A 522 -4.45 -21.52 13.82
N LEU A 523 -4.05 -20.99 12.68
CA LEU A 523 -3.33 -19.74 12.62
C LEU A 523 -4.32 -18.60 12.88
N SER A 524 -3.86 -17.39 12.72
CA SER A 524 -4.33 -16.25 13.47
C SER A 524 -5.33 -15.42 12.66
N SER A 525 -5.35 -14.10 12.84
CA SER A 525 -6.26 -13.20 12.11
C SER A 525 -5.60 -12.32 11.06
N GLY A 526 -4.29 -12.44 10.86
CA GLY A 526 -3.57 -11.74 9.81
C GLY A 526 -3.06 -12.70 8.75
N ASP A 527 -2.37 -12.14 7.77
CA ASP A 527 -1.93 -12.88 6.59
C ASP A 527 -0.80 -13.86 6.92
N ASP A 528 -1.14 -15.15 7.04
CA ASP A 528 -0.22 -16.20 7.46
C ASP A 528 0.46 -16.90 6.28
N LEU A 529 1.67 -17.43 6.51
CA LEU A 529 2.47 -18.14 5.50
C LEU A 529 2.79 -19.57 5.92
N ILE A 530 2.17 -20.53 5.25
CA ILE A 530 2.41 -21.95 5.39
C ILE A 530 3.41 -22.40 4.31
N ARG A 531 4.52 -23.01 4.69
CA ARG A 531 5.53 -23.56 3.79
C ARG A 531 5.62 -25.08 3.96
N LEU A 532 5.21 -25.82 2.95
CA LEU A 532 5.44 -27.26 2.89
C LEU A 532 6.79 -27.54 2.22
N LEU A 533 7.78 -27.99 3.01
CA LEU A 533 9.09 -28.37 2.50
C LEU A 533 9.03 -29.75 1.82
N PRO A 534 10.01 -30.15 0.99
CA PRO A 534 9.97 -31.42 0.27
C PRO A 534 9.76 -32.62 1.20
N SER A 535 8.76 -33.47 0.90
CA SER A 535 8.32 -34.61 1.71
C SER A 535 7.73 -34.25 3.10
N GLY A 536 7.47 -32.97 3.38
CA GLY A 536 6.76 -32.53 4.57
C GLY A 536 5.34 -33.08 4.62
N ARG A 537 4.89 -33.46 5.82
CA ARG A 537 3.55 -33.99 6.03
C ARG A 537 2.98 -33.59 7.38
N PHE A 538 1.74 -33.13 7.40
CA PHE A 538 0.96 -32.86 8.59
C PHE A 538 -0.40 -33.52 8.48
N ASP A 539 -0.66 -34.55 9.29
CA ASP A 539 -1.88 -35.37 9.20
C ASP A 539 -3.13 -34.71 9.83
N GLY A 540 -2.96 -33.56 10.49
CA GLY A 540 -3.99 -32.84 11.23
C GLY A 540 -4.81 -31.84 10.41
N LEU A 541 -5.59 -31.04 11.13
CA LEU A 541 -6.27 -29.84 10.61
C LEU A 541 -5.32 -28.65 10.62
N LEU A 542 -5.11 -28.06 9.46
CA LEU A 542 -4.43 -26.78 9.29
C LEU A 542 -5.48 -25.75 8.85
N ASP A 543 -5.67 -24.74 9.67
CA ASP A 543 -6.59 -23.63 9.45
C ASP A 543 -5.76 -22.36 9.42
N GLY A 544 -5.76 -21.61 8.31
CA GLY A 544 -5.08 -20.31 8.23
C GLY A 544 -5.77 -19.24 9.08
N GLY A 545 -7.03 -19.47 9.45
CA GLY A 545 -7.78 -18.54 10.29
C GLY A 545 -8.49 -17.48 9.45
N SER A 546 -8.25 -16.22 9.76
CA SER A 546 -8.79 -15.08 8.99
C SER A 546 -7.64 -14.21 8.51
N GLY A 547 -7.85 -13.42 7.46
CA GLY A 547 -6.76 -12.76 6.77
C GLY A 547 -6.65 -13.33 5.37
N ILE A 548 -5.54 -13.06 4.69
CA ILE A 548 -5.20 -13.66 3.41
C ILE A 548 -4.03 -14.62 3.62
N ASP A 549 -4.34 -15.90 3.72
CA ASP A 549 -3.37 -16.93 4.09
C ASP A 549 -2.80 -17.61 2.86
N ALA A 550 -1.50 -17.89 2.90
CA ALA A 550 -0.76 -18.46 1.79
C ALA A 550 -0.15 -19.82 2.13
N ILE A 551 -0.32 -20.80 1.24
CA ILE A 551 0.40 -22.08 1.28
C ILE A 551 1.36 -22.24 0.11
N HIS A 552 2.62 -22.52 0.43
CA HIS A 552 3.74 -22.59 -0.51
C HIS A 552 4.39 -23.98 -0.45
N PHE A 553 4.34 -24.72 -1.55
CA PHE A 553 4.96 -26.03 -1.71
C PHE A 553 6.40 -25.90 -2.20
N VAL A 554 7.30 -25.60 -1.27
CA VAL A 554 8.70 -25.26 -1.55
C VAL A 554 9.44 -26.42 -2.21
N GLN A 555 9.94 -26.19 -3.44
CA GLN A 555 10.74 -27.17 -4.21
C GLN A 555 10.05 -28.54 -4.40
N ALA A 556 8.72 -28.58 -4.38
CA ALA A 556 7.98 -29.76 -4.80
C ALA A 556 8.23 -30.02 -6.30
N SER A 557 8.44 -31.27 -6.69
CA SER A 557 8.66 -31.68 -8.08
C SER A 557 7.82 -32.90 -8.48
N GLU A 558 7.00 -33.37 -7.54
CA GLU A 558 6.03 -34.43 -7.75
C GLU A 558 4.65 -33.78 -7.89
N PRO A 559 3.73 -34.32 -8.72
CA PRO A 559 2.37 -33.81 -8.86
C PRO A 559 1.65 -33.63 -7.53
N LEU A 560 1.08 -32.45 -7.33
CA LEU A 560 0.29 -32.06 -6.18
C LEU A 560 -1.19 -32.00 -6.54
N MET A 561 -2.05 -32.41 -5.60
CA MET A 561 -3.48 -32.15 -5.62
C MET A 561 -3.82 -31.21 -4.45
N ILE A 562 -4.38 -30.05 -4.76
CA ILE A 562 -4.93 -29.07 -3.82
C ILE A 562 -6.38 -28.80 -4.22
N ASP A 563 -7.32 -28.97 -3.28
CA ASP A 563 -8.75 -28.71 -3.43
C ASP A 563 -9.24 -27.93 -2.21
N LEU A 564 -9.24 -26.60 -2.32
CA LEU A 564 -9.64 -25.66 -1.27
C LEU A 564 -11.14 -25.80 -0.95
N ALA A 565 -11.99 -26.06 -1.95
CA ALA A 565 -13.42 -26.31 -1.75
C ALA A 565 -13.70 -27.52 -0.83
N GLN A 566 -12.87 -28.56 -0.89
CA GLN A 566 -12.99 -29.75 -0.04
C GLN A 566 -12.06 -29.74 1.19
N GLY A 567 -11.19 -28.74 1.28
CA GLY A 567 -10.18 -28.64 2.33
C GLY A 567 -9.12 -29.74 2.27
N LEU A 568 -8.66 -30.09 1.06
CA LEU A 568 -7.69 -31.15 0.82
C LEU A 568 -6.42 -30.56 0.18
N ALA A 569 -5.25 -30.94 0.69
CA ALA A 569 -3.98 -30.62 0.04
C ALA A 569 -2.97 -31.76 0.22
N THR A 570 -2.13 -32.00 -0.79
CA THR A 570 -1.14 -33.07 -0.75
C THR A 570 -0.19 -32.90 0.43
N GLY A 571 -0.06 -33.91 1.28
CA GLY A 571 0.77 -33.81 2.50
C GLY A 571 0.08 -33.15 3.69
N ILE A 572 -1.15 -32.63 3.55
CA ILE A 572 -1.96 -32.08 4.64
C ILE A 572 -3.21 -32.95 4.86
N GLY A 573 -3.58 -33.19 6.12
CA GLY A 573 -4.76 -33.97 6.48
C GLY A 573 -6.08 -33.27 6.13
N GLN A 574 -6.24 -32.04 6.64
CA GLN A 574 -7.33 -31.11 6.31
C GLN A 574 -6.77 -29.68 6.23
N LEU A 575 -7.22 -28.91 5.24
CA LEU A 575 -6.83 -27.51 5.01
C LEU A 575 -8.08 -26.63 5.01
N GLN A 576 -8.05 -25.45 5.62
CA GLN A 576 -9.10 -24.43 5.55
C GLN A 576 -8.52 -23.03 5.76
N GLY A 577 -9.26 -21.98 5.37
CA GLY A 577 -8.83 -20.58 5.50
C GLY A 577 -7.49 -20.35 4.80
N VAL A 578 -7.42 -20.65 3.50
CA VAL A 578 -6.23 -20.40 2.68
C VAL A 578 -6.71 -19.93 1.32
N GLU A 579 -6.27 -18.74 0.93
CA GLU A 579 -6.71 -18.04 -0.27
C GLU A 579 -5.59 -17.98 -1.33
N ARG A 580 -4.32 -18.14 -0.92
CA ARG A 580 -3.16 -18.13 -1.83
C ARG A 580 -2.47 -19.49 -1.87
N VAL A 581 -2.29 -20.03 -3.06
CA VAL A 581 -1.59 -21.31 -3.26
C VAL A 581 -0.43 -21.11 -4.24
N GLN A 582 0.77 -21.47 -3.80
CA GLN A 582 1.94 -21.63 -4.67
C GLN A 582 2.37 -23.10 -4.69
N ALA A 583 2.21 -23.75 -5.83
CA ALA A 583 2.57 -25.15 -6.03
C ALA A 583 4.03 -25.32 -6.50
N GLY A 584 4.35 -26.44 -7.16
CA GLY A 584 5.71 -26.91 -7.36
C GLY A 584 6.24 -26.77 -8.79
N SER A 585 7.12 -27.70 -9.17
CA SER A 585 7.53 -27.94 -10.56
C SER A 585 6.93 -29.22 -11.16
N GLY A 586 5.90 -29.77 -10.50
CA GLY A 586 5.17 -30.97 -10.92
C GLY A 586 3.99 -30.61 -11.82
N ASP A 587 3.34 -31.62 -12.42
CA ASP A 587 2.08 -31.40 -13.14
C ASP A 587 0.94 -31.36 -12.09
N ASP A 588 0.64 -30.18 -11.57
CA ASP A 588 -0.17 -29.97 -10.38
C ASP A 588 -1.66 -29.74 -10.71
N VAL A 589 -2.55 -30.02 -9.75
CA VAL A 589 -3.99 -29.76 -9.84
C VAL A 589 -4.41 -28.90 -8.66
N LEU A 590 -4.81 -27.67 -8.95
CA LEU A 590 -5.28 -26.68 -7.98
C LEU A 590 -6.76 -26.41 -8.25
N ILE A 591 -7.60 -26.59 -7.23
CA ILE A 591 -9.03 -26.30 -7.25
C ILE A 591 -9.32 -25.31 -6.12
N GLY A 592 -9.81 -24.13 -6.48
CA GLY A 592 -10.26 -23.09 -5.54
C GLY A 592 -11.57 -23.46 -4.84
N SER A 593 -12.02 -22.54 -3.98
CA SER A 593 -13.21 -22.66 -3.16
C SER A 593 -14.34 -21.81 -3.71
N SER A 594 -15.09 -21.11 -2.85
CA SER A 594 -16.07 -20.11 -3.25
C SER A 594 -15.62 -18.67 -2.91
N ALA A 595 -14.39 -18.51 -2.45
CA ALA A 595 -13.78 -17.23 -2.13
C ALA A 595 -12.90 -16.78 -3.31
N ASP A 596 -12.30 -15.59 -3.20
CA ASP A 596 -11.41 -15.08 -4.23
C ASP A 596 -10.01 -15.65 -3.99
N GLU A 597 -9.50 -16.50 -4.89
CA GLU A 597 -8.22 -17.16 -4.68
C GLU A 597 -7.13 -16.78 -5.69
N TRP A 598 -5.88 -16.84 -5.22
CA TRP A 598 -4.69 -16.74 -6.06
C TRP A 598 -4.04 -18.12 -6.22
N LEU A 599 -3.99 -18.61 -7.46
CA LEU A 599 -3.48 -19.95 -7.79
C LEU A 599 -2.22 -19.84 -8.67
N GLU A 600 -1.06 -20.16 -8.11
CA GLU A 600 0.21 -20.30 -8.83
C GLU A 600 0.56 -21.79 -8.98
N GLY A 601 0.43 -22.33 -10.19
CA GLY A 601 0.79 -23.73 -10.50
C GLY A 601 2.31 -23.98 -10.41
N GLY A 602 3.09 -22.94 -10.71
CA GLY A 602 4.54 -23.05 -10.73
C GLY A 602 4.99 -23.60 -12.08
N GLY A 603 5.92 -24.55 -12.09
CA GLY A 603 6.37 -25.15 -13.36
C GLY A 603 5.69 -26.48 -13.60
N GLY A 604 5.44 -26.85 -14.85
CA GLY A 604 4.79 -28.14 -15.15
C GLY A 604 3.73 -27.97 -16.21
N ASP A 605 2.92 -29.00 -16.45
CA ASP A 605 1.68 -28.82 -17.20
C ASP A 605 0.51 -28.90 -16.20
N ASP A 606 0.10 -27.75 -15.64
CA ASP A 606 -0.82 -27.68 -14.50
C ASP A 606 -2.30 -27.63 -14.90
N ARG A 607 -3.18 -27.93 -13.94
CA ARG A 607 -4.62 -27.71 -14.05
C ARG A 607 -5.10 -26.81 -12.92
N LEU A 608 -5.47 -25.58 -13.27
CA LEU A 608 -6.00 -24.58 -12.35
C LEU A 608 -7.51 -24.45 -12.56
N VAL A 609 -8.27 -24.64 -11.48
CA VAL A 609 -9.72 -24.45 -11.46
C VAL A 609 -10.00 -23.45 -10.35
N GLY A 610 -10.51 -22.25 -10.65
CA GLY A 610 -10.83 -21.28 -9.60
C GLY A 610 -12.08 -21.72 -8.87
N GLY A 611 -13.25 -21.46 -9.41
CA GLY A 611 -14.49 -21.85 -8.75
C GLY A 611 -15.53 -20.77 -8.94
N PRO A 612 -16.49 -20.64 -8.01
CA PRO A 612 -17.16 -19.37 -7.75
C PRO A 612 -16.22 -18.41 -7.02
N GLY A 613 -16.29 -17.11 -7.29
CA GLY A 613 -15.38 -16.12 -6.73
C GLY A 613 -14.66 -15.38 -7.86
N TRP A 614 -13.82 -14.40 -7.52
CA TRP A 614 -12.90 -13.77 -8.46
C TRP A 614 -11.52 -14.40 -8.33
N ASP A 615 -11.22 -15.33 -9.23
CA ASP A 615 -10.00 -16.12 -9.13
C ASP A 615 -8.90 -15.62 -10.06
N THR A 616 -7.67 -15.58 -9.52
CA THR A 616 -6.49 -15.10 -10.23
C THR A 616 -5.46 -16.21 -10.37
N ALA A 617 -5.09 -16.58 -11.60
CA ALA A 617 -3.95 -17.46 -11.83
C ALA A 617 -2.66 -16.64 -12.04
N ILE A 618 -1.61 -17.00 -11.30
CA ILE A 618 -0.33 -16.27 -11.27
C ILE A 618 0.71 -16.99 -12.14
N TYR A 619 1.43 -16.21 -12.95
CA TYR A 619 2.47 -16.65 -13.87
C TYR A 619 3.76 -15.87 -13.64
N ARG A 620 4.91 -16.56 -13.57
CA ARG A 620 6.20 -15.97 -13.17
C ARG A 620 6.94 -15.25 -14.30
N GLY A 621 6.35 -15.17 -15.48
CA GLY A 621 6.91 -14.49 -16.67
C GLY A 621 6.20 -13.18 -16.96
N LYS A 622 6.61 -12.48 -18.02
CA LYS A 622 5.86 -11.31 -18.53
C LYS A 622 4.75 -11.78 -19.45
N ARG A 623 3.66 -11.02 -19.60
CA ARG A 623 2.55 -11.40 -20.49
C ARG A 623 2.99 -11.76 -21.90
N ALA A 624 3.97 -11.07 -22.46
CA ALA A 624 4.48 -11.33 -23.82
C ALA A 624 5.17 -12.70 -23.97
N ASP A 625 5.54 -13.35 -22.88
CA ASP A 625 6.18 -14.67 -22.86
C ASP A 625 5.18 -15.81 -23.11
N TYR A 626 3.87 -15.54 -23.10
CA TYR A 626 2.82 -16.57 -23.14
C TYR A 626 1.95 -16.50 -24.37
N ARG A 627 1.43 -17.67 -24.76
CA ARG A 627 0.40 -17.84 -25.78
C ARG A 627 -0.83 -18.55 -25.22
N PHE A 628 -2.00 -18.06 -25.62
CA PHE A 628 -3.30 -18.51 -25.13
C PHE A 628 -4.01 -19.29 -26.23
N VAL A 629 -4.50 -20.50 -25.91
CA VAL A 629 -5.23 -21.37 -26.84
C VAL A 629 -6.33 -22.11 -26.09
N GLU A 630 -7.59 -21.88 -26.45
CA GLU A 630 -8.75 -22.49 -25.76
C GLU A 630 -8.80 -22.18 -24.26
N ASP A 631 -8.50 -23.17 -23.42
CA ASP A 631 -8.38 -23.07 -21.96
C ASP A 631 -6.92 -23.16 -21.50
N ALA A 632 -5.96 -23.12 -22.43
CA ALA A 632 -4.55 -23.34 -22.16
C ALA A 632 -3.71 -22.06 -22.22
N VAL A 633 -2.81 -21.91 -21.24
CA VAL A 633 -1.77 -20.89 -21.16
C VAL A 633 -0.43 -21.55 -21.42
N LEU A 634 0.29 -21.09 -22.44
CA LEU A 634 1.51 -21.74 -22.93
C LEU A 634 2.71 -20.81 -22.78
N ASP A 635 3.62 -21.14 -21.87
CA ASP A 635 4.91 -20.46 -21.75
C ASP A 635 5.78 -20.73 -22.99
N GLN A 636 6.23 -19.66 -23.66
CA GLN A 636 7.08 -19.72 -24.85
C GLN A 636 8.57 -19.58 -24.55
N ARG A 637 8.94 -19.32 -23.29
CA ARG A 637 10.34 -19.21 -22.88
C ARG A 637 11.04 -20.57 -22.96
N ALA A 638 12.36 -20.57 -22.75
CA ALA A 638 13.13 -21.80 -22.78
C ALA A 638 12.75 -22.70 -21.58
N PRO A 639 12.39 -23.98 -21.79
CA PRO A 639 12.05 -24.91 -20.70
C PRO A 639 13.17 -25.20 -19.69
N SER A 640 14.38 -24.66 -19.92
CA SER A 640 15.51 -24.76 -18.99
C SER A 640 15.55 -23.61 -17.97
N LEU A 641 14.68 -22.61 -18.08
CA LEU A 641 14.57 -21.54 -17.09
C LEU A 641 13.98 -22.09 -15.78
N VAL A 642 14.42 -21.55 -14.65
CA VAL A 642 13.98 -21.99 -13.31
C VAL A 642 12.54 -21.56 -13.03
N ASP A 643 12.12 -20.46 -13.65
CA ASP A 643 10.80 -19.84 -13.61
C ASP A 643 9.95 -20.17 -14.86
N PHE A 644 10.26 -21.28 -15.55
CA PHE A 644 9.44 -21.76 -16.67
C PHE A 644 8.14 -22.38 -16.13
N ASP A 645 7.01 -21.86 -16.60
CA ASP A 645 5.68 -22.21 -16.07
C ASP A 645 5.08 -23.42 -16.80
N GLY A 646 5.30 -23.53 -18.11
CA GLY A 646 4.91 -24.71 -18.89
C GLY A 646 3.57 -24.58 -19.61
N ARG A 647 2.72 -25.61 -19.58
CA ARG A 647 1.47 -25.65 -20.35
C ARG A 647 0.27 -25.94 -19.47
N ASP A 648 -0.30 -24.88 -18.95
CA ASP A 648 -1.34 -24.99 -17.96
C ASP A 648 -2.72 -24.92 -18.61
N ARG A 649 -3.69 -25.55 -17.95
CA ARG A 649 -5.11 -25.47 -18.29
C ARG A 649 -5.85 -24.75 -17.18
N ILE A 650 -6.59 -23.72 -17.54
CA ILE A 650 -7.36 -22.90 -16.61
C ILE A 650 -8.87 -23.10 -16.82
N THR A 651 -9.67 -23.09 -15.76
CA THR A 651 -11.14 -23.15 -15.85
C THR A 651 -11.77 -22.38 -14.70
N GLY A 652 -12.71 -21.48 -14.98
CA GLY A 652 -13.31 -20.63 -13.93
C GLY A 652 -12.25 -19.79 -13.23
N ILE A 653 -11.39 -19.14 -14.04
CA ILE A 653 -10.39 -18.17 -13.61
C ILE A 653 -10.74 -16.88 -14.35
N GLU A 654 -10.81 -15.77 -13.63
CA GLU A 654 -11.27 -14.48 -14.15
C GLU A 654 -10.09 -13.61 -14.58
N GLN A 655 -8.95 -13.73 -13.89
CA GLN A 655 -7.76 -12.91 -14.12
C GLN A 655 -6.48 -13.74 -14.23
N LEU A 656 -5.60 -13.36 -15.15
CA LEU A 656 -4.22 -13.86 -15.21
C LEU A 656 -3.24 -12.75 -14.80
N GLN A 657 -2.41 -13.02 -13.80
CA GLN A 657 -1.38 -12.11 -13.33
C GLN A 657 0.00 -12.56 -13.84
N PHE A 658 0.75 -11.63 -14.43
CA PHE A 658 2.11 -11.78 -14.91
C PHE A 658 3.02 -10.78 -14.18
N ASN A 659 4.34 -10.92 -14.32
CA ASN A 659 5.31 -10.02 -13.69
C ASN A 659 5.20 -8.55 -14.13
N ASP A 660 4.52 -8.27 -15.24
CA ASP A 660 4.32 -6.93 -15.80
C ASP A 660 2.87 -6.45 -15.77
N GLY A 661 1.98 -7.14 -15.04
CA GLY A 661 0.61 -6.69 -14.78
C GLY A 661 -0.42 -7.83 -14.73
N SER A 662 -1.70 -7.45 -14.65
CA SER A 662 -2.83 -8.39 -14.62
C SER A 662 -3.76 -8.15 -15.81
N TRP A 663 -4.33 -9.22 -16.35
CA TRP A 663 -5.23 -9.16 -17.50
C TRP A 663 -6.45 -10.06 -17.28
N PRO A 664 -7.67 -9.58 -17.55
CA PRO A 664 -8.85 -10.43 -17.55
C PRO A 664 -8.73 -11.54 -18.60
N VAL A 665 -9.13 -12.77 -18.25
CA VAL A 665 -9.10 -13.92 -19.17
C VAL A 665 -9.86 -13.63 -20.46
N GLY A 666 -10.97 -12.88 -20.39
CA GLY A 666 -11.77 -12.50 -21.55
C GLY A 666 -11.01 -11.70 -22.64
N GLU A 667 -9.95 -10.98 -22.28
CA GLU A 667 -9.13 -10.21 -23.23
C GLU A 667 -8.03 -11.05 -23.90
N LEU A 668 -7.63 -12.14 -23.24
CA LEU A 668 -6.48 -12.95 -23.66
C LEU A 668 -6.88 -14.10 -24.59
N PHE A 669 -8.10 -14.60 -24.46
CA PHE A 669 -8.61 -15.71 -25.25
C PHE A 669 -9.58 -15.21 -26.32
N THR A 670 -9.07 -14.91 -27.52
CA THR A 670 -9.91 -14.46 -28.65
C THR A 670 -10.71 -15.62 -29.26
N PRO A 671 -12.05 -15.50 -29.45
CA PRO A 671 -12.84 -16.52 -30.13
C PRO A 671 -12.51 -16.57 -31.64
N VAL A 672 -12.21 -17.75 -32.18
CA VAL A 672 -11.97 -17.94 -33.61
C VAL A 672 -13.29 -17.87 -34.39
N SER A 673 -13.50 -16.81 -35.16
CA SER A 673 -14.64 -16.71 -36.10
C SER A 673 -14.24 -17.20 -37.50
N THR A 674 -14.83 -18.29 -37.99
CA THR A 674 -14.68 -18.75 -39.39
C THR A 674 -15.84 -18.23 -40.24
N THR A 675 -15.53 -17.59 -41.38
CA THR A 675 -16.55 -17.14 -42.34
C THR A 675 -17.09 -18.30 -43.19
N VAL A 676 -18.41 -18.50 -43.19
CA VAL A 676 -19.10 -19.46 -44.06
C VAL A 676 -19.62 -18.74 -45.31
N ALA A 677 -19.29 -19.22 -46.51
CA ALA A 677 -19.88 -18.72 -47.75
C ALA A 677 -21.24 -19.36 -48.02
N LEU A 678 -22.31 -18.56 -47.94
CA LEU A 678 -23.66 -18.97 -48.33
C LEU A 678 -23.87 -18.73 -49.84
N VAL A 679 -24.01 -19.80 -50.63
CA VAL A 679 -24.47 -19.71 -52.02
C VAL A 679 -25.98 -19.90 -52.05
N VAL A 680 -26.71 -18.79 -52.13
CA VAL A 680 -28.18 -18.81 -52.27
C VAL A 680 -28.52 -18.88 -53.77
N PRO A 681 -29.30 -19.88 -54.24
CA PRO A 681 -29.83 -19.87 -55.61
C PRO A 681 -30.81 -18.70 -55.79
N GLU A 682 -30.78 -18.06 -56.96
CA GLU A 682 -31.45 -16.82 -57.38
C GLU A 682 -32.71 -16.34 -56.58
N ASN A 683 -32.71 -15.04 -56.25
CA ASN A 683 -33.79 -14.29 -55.59
C ASN A 683 -34.90 -13.91 -56.60
N PRO A 684 -36.21 -13.95 -56.28
CA PRO A 684 -36.84 -14.25 -54.98
C PRO A 684 -37.07 -15.74 -54.70
N LEU A 685 -36.78 -16.15 -53.47
CA LEU A 685 -37.16 -17.44 -52.89
C LEU A 685 -38.69 -17.49 -52.66
N GLU A 686 -39.43 -18.19 -53.52
CA GLU A 686 -40.79 -18.65 -53.17
C GLU A 686 -40.65 -19.94 -52.35
N VAL A 687 -40.94 -19.87 -51.05
CA VAL A 687 -41.00 -21.06 -50.19
C VAL A 687 -42.39 -21.70 -50.36
N VAL A 688 -42.45 -22.86 -51.03
CA VAL A 688 -43.67 -23.67 -51.18
C VAL A 688 -43.78 -24.66 -50.02
N GLU A 689 -44.98 -24.78 -49.46
CA GLU A 689 -45.31 -25.69 -48.35
C GLU A 689 -44.94 -27.14 -48.70
N GLY A 690 -44.01 -27.73 -47.94
CA GLY A 690 -43.56 -29.12 -48.09
C GLY A 690 -42.28 -29.34 -48.90
N GLU A 691 -41.62 -28.30 -49.41
CA GLU A 691 -40.30 -28.43 -50.06
C GLU A 691 -39.14 -28.17 -49.08
N SER A 692 -38.07 -28.96 -49.19
CA SER A 692 -36.87 -28.85 -48.35
C SER A 692 -35.90 -27.82 -48.95
N LEU A 693 -35.50 -26.80 -48.18
CA LEU A 693 -34.40 -25.91 -48.56
C LEU A 693 -33.06 -26.60 -48.25
N GLU A 694 -32.23 -26.84 -49.28
CA GLU A 694 -30.91 -27.46 -49.09
C GLU A 694 -29.84 -26.37 -48.96
N ILE A 695 -29.23 -26.26 -47.77
CA ILE A 695 -28.06 -25.41 -47.52
C ILE A 695 -26.85 -26.33 -47.40
N VAL A 696 -25.89 -26.18 -48.31
CA VAL A 696 -24.61 -26.91 -48.27
C VAL A 696 -23.55 -25.98 -47.68
N LEU A 697 -23.01 -26.36 -46.52
CA LEU A 697 -21.93 -25.64 -45.85
C LEU A 697 -20.60 -26.25 -46.31
N ASP A 698 -19.86 -25.58 -47.20
CA ASP A 698 -18.54 -26.03 -47.65
C ASP A 698 -17.45 -25.37 -46.78
N ARG A 699 -16.84 -26.16 -45.88
CA ARG A 699 -15.83 -25.69 -44.91
C ARG A 699 -14.43 -25.80 -45.53
N GLN A 700 -13.71 -24.68 -45.61
CA GLN A 700 -12.28 -24.65 -45.93
C GLN A 700 -11.51 -24.29 -44.64
N GLY A 701 -11.10 -25.30 -43.86
CA GLY A 701 -10.41 -25.15 -42.56
C GLY A 701 -10.35 -26.45 -41.76
N ASP A 702 -9.67 -26.45 -40.60
CA ASP A 702 -9.61 -27.60 -39.66
C ASP A 702 -11.03 -27.96 -39.18
N LEU A 703 -11.33 -29.24 -38.95
CA LEU A 703 -12.68 -29.76 -38.75
C LEU A 703 -13.17 -29.69 -37.29
N ASN A 704 -12.33 -29.21 -36.36
CA ASN A 704 -12.61 -29.24 -34.92
C ASN A 704 -13.17 -27.92 -34.34
N ASP A 705 -13.16 -26.80 -35.07
CA ASP A 705 -13.74 -25.55 -34.54
C ASP A 705 -15.29 -25.59 -34.57
N PRO A 706 -15.98 -25.04 -33.57
CA PRO A 706 -17.43 -24.83 -33.60
C PRO A 706 -17.83 -23.82 -34.69
N LEU A 707 -18.91 -24.12 -35.42
CA LEU A 707 -19.42 -23.27 -36.50
C LEU A 707 -20.56 -22.37 -35.99
N ALA A 708 -20.34 -21.06 -35.92
CA ALA A 708 -21.41 -20.09 -35.72
C ALA A 708 -22.01 -19.69 -37.09
N VAL A 709 -23.33 -19.82 -37.25
CA VAL A 709 -24.05 -19.43 -38.48
C VAL A 709 -25.09 -18.37 -38.13
N GLU A 710 -24.91 -17.16 -38.64
CA GLU A 710 -25.86 -16.06 -38.47
C GLU A 710 -26.81 -15.97 -39.69
N LEU A 711 -28.13 -15.92 -39.45
CA LEU A 711 -29.14 -15.79 -40.51
C LEU A 711 -29.96 -14.51 -40.28
N GLN A 712 -29.93 -13.59 -41.24
CA GLN A 712 -30.67 -12.33 -41.17
C GLN A 712 -31.84 -12.28 -42.18
N TRP A 713 -33.00 -11.81 -41.73
CA TRP A 713 -34.17 -11.56 -42.60
C TRP A 713 -34.24 -10.09 -43.02
N ARG A 714 -34.56 -9.82 -44.29
CA ARG A 714 -34.89 -8.47 -44.78
C ARG A 714 -36.20 -8.52 -45.56
N HIS A 715 -37.17 -7.67 -45.20
CA HIS A 715 -38.38 -7.46 -46.00
C HIS A 715 -38.26 -6.13 -46.77
N GLY A 716 -38.56 -6.17 -48.07
CA GLY A 716 -38.52 -5.02 -48.95
C GLY A 716 -39.76 -4.11 -48.86
N ASP A 717 -39.50 -2.81 -49.06
CA ASP A 717 -40.37 -1.75 -49.57
C ASP A 717 -41.29 -0.96 -48.60
N GLY A 718 -40.72 0.10 -47.99
CA GLY A 718 -41.22 1.49 -48.03
C GLY A 718 -42.54 1.94 -47.35
N VAL A 719 -42.40 2.76 -46.29
CA VAL A 719 -43.23 3.91 -45.78
C VAL A 719 -44.69 3.63 -45.33
N MET A 720 -45.35 4.24 -44.34
CA MET A 720 -45.34 5.51 -43.58
C MET A 720 -46.12 5.31 -42.25
N LEU A 721 -45.81 6.03 -41.17
CA LEU A 721 -46.65 7.10 -40.58
C LEU A 721 -46.09 7.60 -39.22
N ASP A 722 -46.05 8.93 -39.11
CA ASP A 722 -45.54 9.81 -38.05
C ASP A 722 -46.57 9.98 -36.87
N PRO A 723 -46.38 10.83 -35.84
CA PRO A 723 -45.95 10.54 -34.47
C PRO A 723 -47.01 10.95 -33.40
N SER A 724 -47.40 10.09 -32.46
CA SER A 724 -47.93 10.52 -31.14
C SER A 724 -48.40 9.32 -30.33
N THR A 725 -47.53 8.71 -29.52
CA THR A 725 -47.79 8.08 -28.21
C THR A 725 -46.58 7.24 -27.82
N ASP A 726 -46.19 7.32 -26.55
CA ASP A 726 -44.99 6.74 -25.93
C ASP A 726 -44.72 5.23 -26.19
N LEU A 727 -43.42 4.91 -26.10
CA LEU A 727 -42.76 3.60 -25.93
C LEU A 727 -42.39 2.79 -27.21
N LEU A 728 -41.06 2.61 -27.35
CA LEU A 728 -40.26 1.66 -28.17
C LEU A 728 -39.65 2.17 -29.51
N PRO A 729 -38.30 2.09 -29.69
CA PRO A 729 -37.65 2.04 -30.99
C PRO A 729 -37.49 0.58 -31.53
N PRO A 730 -37.17 0.43 -32.85
CA PRO A 730 -37.24 -0.82 -33.61
C PRO A 730 -35.91 -1.58 -33.73
N GLN A 731 -36.03 -2.88 -34.03
CA GLN A 731 -34.99 -3.88 -34.41
C GLN A 731 -34.48 -4.78 -33.29
N ALA A 732 -35.13 -5.93 -33.10
CA ALA A 732 -34.49 -7.11 -32.52
C ALA A 732 -34.03 -8.02 -33.68
N ALA A 733 -32.73 -8.09 -33.92
CA ALA A 733 -32.16 -9.20 -34.66
C ALA A 733 -32.24 -10.44 -33.76
N LEU A 734 -32.82 -11.53 -34.26
CA LEU A 734 -32.75 -12.83 -33.59
C LEU A 734 -31.47 -13.51 -34.05
N SER A 735 -30.45 -13.51 -33.19
CA SER A 735 -29.26 -14.35 -33.37
C SER A 735 -29.52 -15.72 -32.71
N TRP A 736 -29.05 -16.78 -33.37
CA TRP A 736 -29.09 -18.13 -32.81
C TRP A 736 -27.72 -18.79 -32.96
N THR A 737 -27.25 -19.43 -31.90
CA THR A 737 -26.03 -20.22 -31.89
C THR A 737 -26.41 -21.69 -31.76
N VAL A 738 -26.03 -22.52 -32.73
CA VAL A 738 -26.21 -23.97 -32.66
C VAL A 738 -24.82 -24.61 -32.57
N GLN A 739 -24.51 -25.24 -31.44
CA GLN A 739 -23.28 -26.02 -31.31
C GLN A 739 -23.46 -27.39 -31.97
N MET A 740 -22.57 -27.72 -32.92
CA MET A 740 -22.60 -29.01 -33.62
C MET A 740 -21.38 -29.86 -33.24
N PRO A 741 -21.55 -31.14 -32.88
CA PRO A 741 -20.43 -32.03 -32.56
C PRO A 741 -19.63 -32.42 -33.81
N ALA A 742 -18.31 -32.58 -33.63
CA ALA A 742 -17.36 -32.88 -34.69
C ALA A 742 -17.55 -34.30 -35.27
N LEU A 743 -18.23 -34.43 -36.41
CA LEU A 743 -18.24 -35.66 -37.21
C LEU A 743 -18.27 -35.35 -38.72
N GLU A 744 -17.78 -36.32 -39.52
CA GLU A 744 -17.39 -36.16 -40.93
C GLU A 744 -18.53 -35.75 -41.89
N SER A 745 -18.40 -34.54 -42.46
CA SER A 745 -19.00 -34.00 -43.71
C SER A 745 -20.49 -33.54 -43.72
N ASN A 746 -20.68 -32.36 -44.36
CA ASN A 746 -21.91 -31.68 -44.82
C ASN A 746 -23.23 -31.95 -44.07
N TYR A 747 -23.71 -30.94 -43.32
CA TYR A 747 -25.02 -30.97 -42.69
C TYR A 747 -26.14 -30.59 -43.65
N LYS A 748 -27.25 -31.34 -43.63
CA LYS A 748 -28.52 -30.95 -44.26
C LYS A 748 -29.51 -30.51 -43.21
N LEU A 749 -30.05 -29.30 -43.35
CA LEU A 749 -31.09 -28.75 -42.49
C LEU A 749 -32.45 -28.90 -43.18
N GLN A 750 -33.39 -29.61 -42.56
CA GLN A 750 -34.78 -29.67 -43.02
C GLN A 750 -35.70 -28.80 -42.18
N TRP A 751 -36.48 -27.98 -42.87
CA TRP A 751 -37.43 -27.03 -42.30
C TRP A 751 -38.85 -27.61 -42.37
N THR A 752 -39.65 -27.46 -41.32
CA THR A 752 -41.08 -27.75 -41.35
C THR A 752 -41.83 -26.71 -40.51
N THR A 753 -42.89 -26.15 -41.09
CA THR A 753 -43.90 -25.36 -40.37
C THR A 753 -44.83 -26.31 -39.63
N VAL A 754 -45.03 -26.06 -38.33
CA VAL A 754 -46.05 -26.75 -37.55
C VAL A 754 -47.25 -25.81 -37.41
N ASP A 755 -48.38 -26.20 -37.99
CA ASP A 755 -49.65 -25.51 -37.82
C ASP A 755 -50.36 -25.97 -36.53
N ASP A 756 -51.28 -25.11 -36.04
CA ASP A 756 -52.24 -25.33 -34.95
C ASP A 756 -51.76 -25.13 -33.49
N LEU A 757 -50.94 -24.11 -33.21
CA LEU A 757 -50.81 -23.58 -31.85
C LEU A 757 -51.62 -22.28 -31.70
N ILE A 758 -52.82 -22.40 -31.10
CA ILE A 758 -53.61 -21.26 -30.66
C ILE A 758 -53.41 -21.09 -29.15
N TYR A 759 -52.65 -20.06 -28.77
CA TYR A 759 -52.53 -19.60 -27.39
C TYR A 759 -53.12 -18.19 -27.29
N GLU A 760 -54.05 -17.98 -26.36
CA GLU A 760 -54.82 -16.73 -26.18
C GLU A 760 -55.45 -16.13 -27.46
N GLY A 761 -55.89 -16.98 -28.38
CA GLY A 761 -56.69 -16.56 -29.54
C GLY A 761 -55.89 -15.93 -30.69
N ARG A 762 -54.57 -16.15 -30.75
CA ARG A 762 -53.73 -15.80 -31.90
C ARG A 762 -53.08 -17.06 -32.47
N GLU A 763 -53.00 -17.15 -33.79
CA GLU A 763 -52.23 -18.19 -34.48
C GLU A 763 -50.73 -17.96 -34.22
N GLN A 764 -50.02 -19.00 -33.80
CA GLN A 764 -48.57 -19.03 -33.75
C GLN A 764 -48.05 -20.09 -34.73
N ALA A 765 -46.94 -19.77 -35.40
CA ALA A 765 -46.17 -20.71 -36.19
C ALA A 765 -44.94 -21.15 -35.39
N GLN A 766 -44.68 -22.45 -35.33
CA GLN A 766 -43.45 -22.98 -34.74
C GLN A 766 -42.49 -23.40 -35.87
N LEU A 767 -41.23 -22.97 -35.74
CA LEU A 767 -40.14 -23.42 -36.59
C LEU A 767 -39.48 -24.63 -35.92
N VAL A 768 -39.47 -25.78 -36.60
CA VAL A 768 -38.81 -26.99 -36.08
C VAL A 768 -37.72 -27.44 -37.04
N ILE A 769 -36.50 -27.58 -36.52
CA ILE A 769 -35.41 -28.29 -37.20
C ILE A 769 -35.74 -29.78 -37.12
N ALA A 770 -36.25 -30.35 -38.21
CA ALA A 770 -36.87 -31.67 -38.16
C ALA A 770 -35.86 -32.83 -38.05
N ALA A 771 -34.66 -32.66 -38.62
CA ALA A 771 -33.55 -33.60 -38.52
C ALA A 771 -32.25 -32.98 -39.06
N VAL A 772 -31.12 -33.49 -38.55
CA VAL A 772 -29.80 -33.36 -39.17
C VAL A 772 -29.39 -34.75 -39.64
N GLU A 773 -29.25 -34.95 -40.95
CA GLU A 773 -28.87 -36.26 -41.51
C GLU A 773 -27.41 -36.55 -41.13
N GLY A 774 -27.17 -37.52 -40.24
CA GLY A 774 -25.84 -37.85 -39.70
C GLY A 774 -25.79 -38.09 -38.17
N MET A 775 -26.81 -37.64 -37.42
CA MET A 775 -26.94 -37.96 -36.00
C MET A 775 -27.61 -39.33 -35.80
N GLY A 776 -26.97 -40.22 -35.04
CA GLY A 776 -27.60 -41.47 -34.60
C GLY A 776 -28.85 -41.18 -33.76
N GLY A 777 -29.89 -42.01 -33.89
CA GLY A 777 -31.25 -41.73 -33.37
C GLY A 777 -31.43 -41.55 -31.86
N ALA A 778 -30.37 -41.39 -31.06
CA ALA A 778 -30.42 -41.06 -29.64
C ALA A 778 -30.32 -39.55 -29.36
N ASP A 779 -29.75 -38.76 -30.27
CA ASP A 779 -29.57 -37.31 -30.10
C ASP A 779 -30.62 -36.56 -30.92
N ARG A 780 -31.86 -36.56 -30.44
CA ARG A 780 -32.83 -35.56 -30.89
C ARG A 780 -32.63 -34.31 -30.05
N LEU A 781 -32.40 -33.17 -30.68
CA LEU A 781 -32.50 -31.88 -30.01
C LEU A 781 -33.90 -31.78 -29.36
N PRO A 782 -33.99 -31.30 -28.11
CA PRO A 782 -35.29 -31.10 -27.48
C PRO A 782 -36.14 -30.15 -28.34
N PRO A 783 -37.47 -30.35 -28.43
CA PRO A 783 -38.34 -29.36 -29.05
C PRO A 783 -38.17 -28.03 -28.31
N LEU A 784 -37.72 -26.99 -29.02
CA LEU A 784 -37.61 -25.66 -28.45
C LEU A 784 -39.01 -25.04 -28.40
N ASP A 785 -39.57 -24.93 -27.19
CA ASP A 785 -40.80 -24.17 -26.94
C ASP A 785 -40.46 -22.68 -26.82
N VAL A 786 -40.81 -21.90 -27.86
CA VAL A 786 -40.72 -20.44 -27.81
C VAL A 786 -42.02 -19.90 -27.20
N MET A 787 -42.04 -19.69 -25.89
CA MET A 787 -43.10 -18.95 -25.20
C MET A 787 -42.84 -17.45 -25.31
N ALA A 788 -43.43 -16.78 -26.30
CA ALA A 788 -43.49 -15.32 -26.31
C ALA A 788 -44.53 -14.83 -25.28
N SER A 789 -44.12 -14.64 -24.02
CA SER A 789 -44.94 -13.97 -22.99
C SER A 789 -44.45 -12.55 -22.75
N SER A 790 -45.33 -11.57 -22.93
CA SER A 790 -45.06 -10.16 -22.65
C SER A 790 -45.25 -9.85 -21.16
N ARG A 791 -44.21 -10.07 -20.32
CA ARG A 791 -43.89 -9.24 -19.14
C ARG A 791 -42.64 -9.72 -18.38
N ALA A 792 -41.69 -8.76 -18.25
CA ALA A 792 -40.61 -8.57 -17.28
C ALA A 792 -39.53 -9.66 -17.12
N VAL A 793 -38.33 -9.39 -17.69
CA VAL A 793 -37.03 -9.37 -16.99
C VAL A 793 -36.12 -8.34 -17.70
N ASP A 794 -35.40 -7.57 -16.91
CA ASP A 794 -34.38 -6.58 -17.28
C ASP A 794 -33.19 -7.18 -18.03
N VAL A 795 -32.68 -6.47 -19.06
CA VAL A 795 -31.25 -6.42 -19.40
C VAL A 795 -30.95 -5.04 -20.00
N VAL A 796 -30.09 -4.31 -19.31
CA VAL A 796 -29.38 -3.12 -19.81
C VAL A 796 -28.36 -3.59 -20.84
N VAL A 797 -28.37 -3.00 -22.04
CA VAL A 797 -27.21 -3.04 -22.95
C VAL A 797 -26.82 -1.62 -23.26
N VAL A 798 -25.59 -1.31 -22.85
CA VAL A 798 -24.78 -0.15 -23.15
C VAL A 798 -24.62 -0.05 -24.66
N ASP A 799 -24.96 1.11 -25.22
CA ASP A 799 -24.54 1.51 -26.56
C ASP A 799 -23.53 2.64 -26.39
N ASN A 800 -22.28 2.37 -26.78
CA ASN A 800 -21.33 3.38 -27.24
C ASN A 800 -20.25 2.69 -28.08
N ASP A 801 -20.68 2.16 -29.23
CA ASP A 801 -19.81 1.95 -30.37
C ASP A 801 -19.33 3.33 -30.90
N LEU A 802 -18.11 3.73 -30.55
CA LEU A 802 -17.30 4.61 -31.40
C LEU A 802 -15.94 3.96 -31.69
N PRO A 803 -15.52 3.83 -32.97
CA PRO A 803 -14.29 3.14 -33.34
C PRO A 803 -13.01 3.79 -32.76
N ALA A 804 -12.17 2.97 -32.14
CA ALA A 804 -10.86 3.35 -31.56
C ALA A 804 -9.75 3.66 -32.60
N VAL A 805 -10.08 4.28 -33.76
CA VAL A 805 -9.08 4.70 -34.77
C VAL A 805 -8.90 6.23 -34.81
N LEU A 806 -9.48 6.98 -33.87
CA LEU A 806 -9.22 8.41 -33.68
C LEU A 806 -9.15 8.81 -32.20
N GLN A 807 -8.47 8.02 -31.36
CA GLN A 807 -8.00 8.53 -30.06
C GLN A 807 -6.56 9.06 -30.22
N PRO A 808 -6.22 10.23 -29.65
CA PRO A 808 -4.86 10.77 -29.70
C PRO A 808 -3.87 9.73 -29.19
N LEU A 809 -2.80 9.52 -29.95
CA LEU A 809 -1.64 8.74 -29.55
C LEU A 809 -1.22 9.17 -28.14
N GLY A 810 -1.08 8.19 -27.24
CA GLY A 810 -0.89 8.38 -25.82
C GLY A 810 0.14 9.46 -25.48
N THR A 811 -0.29 10.44 -24.69
CA THR A 811 0.63 11.21 -23.86
C THR A 811 0.95 10.36 -22.65
N SER A 812 2.14 9.75 -22.62
CA SER A 812 2.77 9.51 -21.32
C SER A 812 3.05 10.89 -20.71
N PRO A 813 2.54 11.21 -19.51
CA PRO A 813 2.94 12.43 -18.84
C PRO A 813 4.38 12.26 -18.35
N LEU A 814 5.35 12.71 -19.14
CA LEU A 814 6.62 13.15 -18.57
C LEU A 814 6.32 14.44 -17.80
N GLN A 815 6.01 14.31 -16.51
CA GLN A 815 5.93 15.43 -15.59
C GLN A 815 7.34 15.98 -15.38
N GLN A 816 7.62 17.17 -15.89
CA GLN A 816 8.83 17.93 -15.56
C GLN A 816 8.42 19.35 -15.20
N LEU A 817 8.86 19.84 -14.05
CA LEU A 817 8.65 21.23 -13.64
C LEU A 817 9.27 22.18 -14.67
N LEU A 818 8.48 23.13 -15.17
CA LEU A 818 9.01 24.22 -15.96
C LEU A 818 9.63 25.25 -15.03
N VAL A 819 10.93 25.46 -15.16
CA VAL A 819 11.62 26.52 -14.41
C VAL A 819 11.56 27.81 -15.25
N PRO A 820 10.87 28.87 -14.80
CA PRO A 820 10.81 30.14 -15.54
C PRO A 820 12.20 30.65 -15.92
N GLY A 821 12.38 31.03 -17.18
CA GLY A 821 13.66 31.51 -17.70
C GLY A 821 14.68 30.41 -18.05
N LYS A 822 14.41 29.12 -17.79
CA LYS A 822 15.28 28.01 -18.21
C LYS A 822 14.81 27.38 -19.53
N GLU A 823 15.72 26.66 -20.18
CA GLU A 823 15.46 25.92 -21.41
C GLU A 823 14.89 24.53 -21.09
N TRP A 824 13.78 24.19 -21.73
CA TRP A 824 13.15 22.87 -21.66
C TRP A 824 13.45 22.08 -22.95
N ARG A 825 13.79 20.80 -22.80
CA ARG A 825 14.25 19.92 -23.90
C ARG A 825 13.37 18.69 -24.00
N LEU A 826 12.83 18.44 -25.19
CA LEU A 826 12.04 17.25 -25.51
C LEU A 826 12.80 16.34 -26.48
N PRO A 827 13.38 15.22 -26.01
CA PRO A 827 14.05 14.25 -26.87
C PRO A 827 13.04 13.50 -27.74
N VAL A 828 13.36 13.37 -29.03
CA VAL A 828 12.55 12.63 -30.01
C VAL A 828 13.29 11.35 -30.39
N THR A 829 12.68 10.18 -30.16
CA THR A 829 13.28 8.85 -30.42
C THR A 829 12.60 8.10 -31.56
N TYR A 830 13.26 7.05 -32.08
CA TYR A 830 12.80 6.29 -33.26
C TYR A 830 11.44 5.59 -33.09
N ASN A 831 11.14 5.03 -31.91
CA ASN A 831 9.87 4.30 -31.68
C ASN A 831 8.63 5.19 -31.79
N ALA A 832 8.76 6.52 -31.64
CA ALA A 832 7.66 7.47 -31.79
C ALA A 832 7.26 7.71 -33.27
N LEU A 833 8.08 7.28 -34.24
CA LEU A 833 7.90 7.61 -35.66
C LEU A 833 7.62 6.40 -36.57
N GLU A 834 7.78 5.17 -36.08
CA GLU A 834 7.58 3.96 -36.89
C GLU A 834 6.08 3.65 -37.16
N ALA A 835 5.15 4.35 -36.48
CA ALA A 835 3.72 4.16 -36.68
C ALA A 835 3.12 4.89 -37.91
N LEU A 836 3.77 5.89 -38.53
CA LEU A 836 3.12 6.73 -39.57
C LEU A 836 4.11 7.34 -40.58
N GLU A 837 4.57 6.57 -41.56
CA GLU A 837 5.53 7.02 -42.59
C GLU A 837 4.97 7.98 -43.68
N GLN A 838 3.71 8.45 -43.63
CA GLN A 838 3.09 9.12 -44.80
C GLN A 838 2.56 10.56 -44.64
N THR A 839 2.40 11.14 -43.44
CA THR A 839 1.64 12.41 -43.30
C THR A 839 2.29 13.55 -42.49
N GLY A 840 3.39 13.34 -41.78
CA GLY A 840 3.95 14.35 -40.85
C GLY A 840 3.10 14.51 -39.57
N PHE A 841 3.61 15.25 -38.58
CA PHE A 841 2.97 15.42 -37.26
C PHE A 841 2.94 16.88 -36.80
N ARG A 842 1.91 17.26 -36.03
CA ARG A 842 1.77 18.57 -35.39
C ARG A 842 1.88 18.43 -33.87
N ILE A 843 2.79 19.20 -33.29
CA ILE A 843 3.03 19.33 -31.85
C ILE A 843 2.35 20.59 -31.36
N HIS A 844 1.49 20.49 -30.36
CA HIS A 844 0.91 21.64 -29.64
C HIS A 844 1.65 21.85 -28.31
N TYR A 845 2.02 23.10 -28.03
CA TYR A 845 2.68 23.54 -26.80
C TYR A 845 2.08 24.88 -26.34
N PRO A 846 2.07 25.19 -25.03
CA PRO A 846 1.50 26.42 -24.50
C PRO A 846 2.41 27.59 -24.83
N ASP A 847 2.10 28.26 -25.93
CA ASP A 847 2.79 29.47 -26.38
C ASP A 847 2.60 30.68 -25.46
N GLN A 848 1.82 30.54 -24.38
CA GLN A 848 1.75 31.50 -23.29
C GLN A 848 2.84 31.28 -22.24
N ALA A 849 3.30 30.04 -22.05
CA ALA A 849 4.26 29.65 -21.02
C ALA A 849 5.69 29.46 -21.56
N MET A 850 5.84 29.09 -22.84
CA MET A 850 7.14 28.87 -23.43
C MET A 850 7.20 29.24 -24.91
N ASP A 851 8.39 29.60 -25.36
CA ASP A 851 8.69 29.92 -26.75
C ASP A 851 9.51 28.78 -27.37
N PHE A 852 9.11 28.27 -28.53
CA PHE A 852 9.94 27.31 -29.25
C PHE A 852 11.20 28.00 -29.78
N ILE A 853 12.38 27.51 -29.37
CA ILE A 853 13.67 28.13 -29.70
C ILE A 853 14.51 27.32 -30.69
N GLY A 854 14.15 26.07 -30.97
CA GLY A 854 14.72 25.35 -32.10
C GLY A 854 14.72 23.84 -31.98
N TRP A 855 15.14 23.19 -33.06
CA TRP A 855 15.38 21.75 -33.13
C TRP A 855 16.89 21.49 -33.17
N HIS A 856 17.36 20.56 -32.34
CA HIS A 856 18.75 20.14 -32.24
C HIS A 856 18.90 18.67 -32.66
N PRO A 857 19.29 18.38 -33.91
CA PRO A 857 19.47 17.00 -34.36
C PRO A 857 20.65 16.33 -33.65
N ALA A 858 20.58 15.01 -33.48
CA ALA A 858 21.74 14.22 -33.09
C ALA A 858 22.86 14.35 -34.15
N THR A 859 24.12 14.24 -33.74
CA THR A 859 25.32 14.57 -34.55
C THR A 859 25.49 13.79 -35.86
N ASP A 860 24.71 12.73 -36.05
CA ASP A 860 24.71 11.78 -37.17
C ASP A 860 23.37 11.72 -37.94
N VAL A 861 22.43 12.65 -37.68
CA VAL A 861 21.10 12.72 -38.33
C VAL A 861 21.03 13.92 -39.31
N ASP A 862 20.78 13.65 -40.59
CA ASP A 862 20.61 14.69 -41.64
C ASP A 862 19.12 14.91 -41.94
N LEU A 863 18.60 16.10 -41.60
CA LEU A 863 17.21 16.49 -41.89
C LEU A 863 17.14 17.35 -43.15
N GLN A 864 16.34 16.92 -44.13
CA GLN A 864 16.17 17.65 -45.39
C GLN A 864 15.26 18.89 -45.28
N GLN A 865 14.49 19.04 -44.19
CA GLN A 865 13.70 20.25 -43.87
C GLN A 865 13.70 20.54 -42.36
N VAL A 866 13.98 21.79 -42.00
CA VAL A 866 13.85 22.32 -40.64
C VAL A 866 12.36 22.60 -40.37
N PRO A 867 11.81 22.29 -39.17
CA PRO A 867 10.41 22.59 -38.83
C PRO A 867 10.05 24.04 -39.19
N SER A 868 8.94 24.22 -39.91
CA SER A 868 8.48 25.55 -40.31
C SER A 868 8.02 26.36 -39.09
N ALA A 869 8.21 27.69 -39.16
CA ALA A 869 8.02 28.63 -38.06
C ALA A 869 6.73 28.39 -37.24
N ALA A 870 6.89 28.42 -35.91
CA ALA A 870 5.81 28.29 -34.95
C ALA A 870 4.73 29.34 -35.21
N ASP A 871 3.51 28.88 -35.49
CA ASP A 871 2.32 29.71 -35.53
C ASP A 871 1.42 29.21 -34.40
N GLN A 872 1.12 30.08 -33.42
CA GLN A 872 0.13 29.84 -32.36
C GLN A 872 0.32 28.54 -31.56
N GLY A 873 1.53 28.32 -31.00
CA GLY A 873 1.78 27.16 -30.15
C GLY A 873 1.84 25.82 -30.87
N CYS A 874 2.04 25.83 -32.19
CA CYS A 874 2.14 24.60 -32.99
C CYS A 874 3.49 24.44 -33.70
N ILE A 875 4.03 23.22 -33.76
CA ILE A 875 5.21 22.84 -34.55
C ILE A 875 4.86 21.68 -35.48
N ASP A 876 5.03 21.88 -36.79
CA ASP A 876 4.86 20.82 -37.79
C ASP A 876 6.21 20.17 -38.13
N LEU A 877 6.30 18.84 -38.03
CA LEU A 877 7.49 18.05 -38.33
C LEU A 877 7.21 17.12 -39.52
N VAL A 878 7.98 17.34 -40.60
CA VAL A 878 7.78 16.69 -41.90
C VAL A 878 9.11 16.18 -42.45
N GLY A 879 9.16 14.93 -42.93
CA GLY A 879 10.29 14.44 -43.74
C GLY A 879 11.52 13.92 -42.97
N VAL A 880 11.38 13.46 -41.72
CA VAL A 880 12.47 12.85 -40.95
C VAL A 880 12.84 11.48 -41.54
N LYS A 881 14.09 11.31 -42.00
CA LYS A 881 14.62 10.01 -42.45
C LYS A 881 15.86 9.61 -41.64
N PRO A 882 15.86 8.45 -40.97
CA PRO A 882 17.03 7.98 -40.24
C PRO A 882 18.11 7.42 -41.18
N LEU A 883 19.39 7.72 -40.90
CA LEU A 883 20.55 7.04 -41.53
C LEU A 883 20.96 5.84 -40.67
N LEU A 884 20.48 4.64 -40.99
CA LEU A 884 20.69 3.41 -40.21
C LEU A 884 22.19 3.11 -39.96
N GLY A 885 22.53 2.85 -38.69
CA GLY A 885 23.73 2.11 -38.30
C GLY A 885 23.30 0.88 -37.50
N GLU A 886 23.69 -0.32 -37.95
CA GLU A 886 23.39 -1.59 -37.27
C GLU A 886 24.45 -1.89 -36.19
N ALA A 887 24.01 -2.40 -35.03
CA ALA A 887 24.91 -3.11 -34.13
C ALA A 887 25.36 -4.42 -34.79
N SER A 888 26.51 -4.97 -34.39
CA SER A 888 27.11 -6.18 -35.00
C SER A 888 26.26 -7.45 -34.91
N ASP A 889 25.17 -7.43 -34.12
CA ASP A 889 24.22 -8.51 -33.94
C ASP A 889 22.88 -8.31 -34.70
N GLY A 890 22.76 -7.22 -35.48
CA GLY A 890 21.57 -6.93 -36.29
C GLY A 890 20.37 -6.36 -35.52
N THR A 891 20.56 -5.91 -34.27
CA THR A 891 19.52 -5.18 -33.53
C THR A 891 19.45 -3.71 -33.95
N ALA A 892 18.23 -3.17 -34.06
CA ALA A 892 18.01 -1.74 -34.20
C ALA A 892 18.13 -1.08 -32.82
N LEU A 893 19.12 -0.21 -32.65
CA LEU A 893 19.26 0.57 -31.42
C LEU A 893 18.20 1.67 -31.37
N ALA A 894 17.42 1.73 -30.28
CA ALA A 894 16.63 2.91 -29.95
C ALA A 894 17.61 4.07 -29.68
N ARG A 895 17.82 4.93 -30.68
CA ARG A 895 18.67 6.12 -30.54
C ARG A 895 17.82 7.40 -30.62
N PRO A 896 18.22 8.48 -29.91
CA PRO A 896 17.63 9.80 -30.10
C PRO A 896 17.86 10.30 -31.52
N LEU A 897 16.84 10.87 -32.16
CA LEU A 897 16.93 11.53 -33.46
C LEU A 897 17.34 13.01 -33.31
N GLY A 898 17.10 13.58 -32.13
CA GLY A 898 17.41 14.96 -31.74
C GLY A 898 16.44 15.44 -30.65
N GLU A 899 16.51 16.72 -30.32
CA GLU A 899 15.70 17.35 -29.26
C GLU A 899 15.00 18.61 -29.79
N LEU A 900 13.72 18.77 -29.45
CA LEU A 900 13.05 20.06 -29.55
C LEU A 900 13.36 20.88 -28.30
N ARG A 901 13.62 22.17 -28.48
CA ARG A 901 14.00 23.08 -27.40
C ARG A 901 13.02 24.23 -27.29
N PHE A 902 12.67 24.53 -26.05
CA PHE A 902 11.74 25.58 -25.69
C PHE A 902 12.38 26.46 -24.61
N GLN A 903 12.13 27.76 -24.67
CA GLN A 903 12.50 28.70 -23.62
C GLN A 903 11.26 28.94 -22.76
N VAL A 904 11.30 28.57 -21.49
CA VAL A 904 10.22 28.90 -20.56
C VAL A 904 10.26 30.40 -20.28
N ARG A 905 9.11 31.06 -20.37
CA ARG A 905 8.99 32.51 -20.13
C ARG A 905 9.14 32.81 -18.65
N GLU A 906 9.76 33.95 -18.32
CA GLU A 906 10.00 34.36 -16.92
C GLU A 906 8.72 34.63 -16.10
N GLN A 907 7.55 34.70 -16.75
CA GLN A 907 6.27 35.07 -16.12
C GLN A 907 5.42 33.85 -15.71
N VAL A 908 5.98 32.65 -15.80
CA VAL A 908 5.33 31.40 -15.41
C VAL A 908 5.70 31.10 -13.96
N GLU A 909 4.75 31.01 -13.04
CA GLU A 909 5.02 30.58 -11.66
C GLU A 909 5.44 29.10 -11.65
N ALA A 910 6.36 28.69 -10.76
CA ALA A 910 6.96 27.35 -10.76
C ALA A 910 5.95 26.18 -10.63
N ASN A 911 4.73 26.48 -10.17
CA ASN A 911 3.65 25.52 -9.93
C ASN A 911 2.52 25.58 -10.98
N ASP A 912 2.59 26.48 -11.96
CA ASP A 912 1.41 26.85 -12.77
C ASP A 912 1.25 26.12 -14.12
N VAL A 913 2.15 25.21 -14.51
CA VAL A 913 2.05 24.57 -15.84
C VAL A 913 2.55 23.12 -15.84
N LEU A 914 1.61 22.17 -15.76
CA LEU A 914 1.84 20.78 -16.18
C LEU A 914 1.64 20.72 -17.69
N LEU A 915 2.74 20.49 -18.41
CA LEU A 915 2.79 20.66 -19.84
C LEU A 915 2.58 19.33 -20.57
N GLY A 916 1.37 19.08 -21.05
CA GLY A 916 1.13 18.04 -22.04
C GLY A 916 1.54 18.54 -23.42
N VAL A 917 2.54 17.94 -24.06
CA VAL A 917 2.72 18.14 -25.50
C VAL A 917 1.70 17.27 -26.21
N GLN A 918 0.71 17.89 -26.88
CA GLN A 918 -0.31 17.14 -27.61
C GLN A 918 0.14 16.89 -29.05
N LEU A 919 0.14 15.62 -29.45
CA LEU A 919 0.47 15.17 -30.80
C LEU A 919 -0.81 14.95 -31.59
N SER A 920 -0.91 15.58 -32.76
CA SER A 920 -2.05 15.38 -33.66
C SER A 920 -1.59 15.10 -35.09
N PRO A 921 -2.30 14.22 -35.84
CA PRO A 921 -2.14 14.12 -37.27
C PRO A 921 -2.47 15.45 -37.94
N GLN A 922 -1.71 15.85 -38.96
CA GLN A 922 -1.95 17.12 -39.64
C GLN A 922 -3.34 17.12 -40.30
N GLY A 923 -4.26 17.98 -39.82
CA GLY A 923 -5.60 18.15 -40.39
C GLY A 923 -6.79 17.90 -39.45
N THR A 924 -6.57 17.58 -38.17
CA THR A 924 -7.63 17.48 -37.13
C THR A 924 -7.89 18.83 -36.43
N PRO A 925 -9.09 19.07 -35.83
CA PRO A 925 -9.39 20.30 -35.09
C PRO A 925 -8.51 20.47 -33.83
N ASP A 926 -8.24 21.72 -33.44
CA ASP A 926 -7.39 22.04 -32.29
C ASP A 926 -8.11 21.72 -30.95
N PRO A 927 -7.43 21.08 -29.98
CA PRO A 927 -7.95 20.81 -28.64
C PRO A 927 -8.07 22.08 -27.76
N VAL A 928 -8.82 21.99 -26.65
CA VAL A 928 -9.07 23.11 -25.71
C VAL A 928 -7.74 23.60 -25.09
N PRO A 929 -7.50 24.92 -24.95
CA PRO A 929 -6.28 25.45 -24.35
C PRO A 929 -6.07 24.96 -22.90
N PHE A 930 -4.80 24.70 -22.57
CA PHE A 930 -4.32 24.18 -21.27
C PHE A 930 -4.97 24.88 -20.07
N ALA A 931 -5.54 24.09 -19.15
CA ALA A 931 -5.97 24.57 -17.83
C ALA A 931 -4.74 24.74 -16.92
N SER A 932 -4.74 25.76 -16.06
CA SER A 932 -3.58 26.10 -15.21
C SER A 932 -3.37 25.16 -14.03
N HIS A 933 -4.29 24.23 -13.72
CA HIS A 933 -4.13 23.26 -12.64
C HIS A 933 -4.85 21.95 -12.98
N ALA A 934 -4.18 20.80 -12.80
CA ALA A 934 -4.76 19.47 -12.99
C ALA A 934 -4.34 18.51 -11.85
N PRO A 935 -5.28 17.80 -11.20
CA PRO A 935 -4.99 16.82 -10.16
C PRO A 935 -4.41 15.51 -10.68
N GLN A 936 -3.70 14.81 -9.79
CA GLN A 936 -3.06 13.52 -10.02
C GLN A 936 -4.08 12.43 -10.39
N LEU A 937 -3.82 11.75 -11.51
CA LEU A 937 -4.47 10.49 -11.90
C LEU A 937 -3.33 9.50 -12.15
N GLU A 938 -2.97 8.73 -11.12
CA GLU A 938 -2.19 7.51 -11.29
C GLU A 938 -3.10 6.40 -11.85
N LEU A 939 -2.54 5.52 -12.68
CA LEU A 939 -3.22 4.33 -13.21
C LEU A 939 -3.58 3.40 -12.04
N VAL A 940 -4.88 3.24 -11.78
CA VAL A 940 -5.42 2.36 -10.74
C VAL A 940 -5.61 0.97 -11.34
N ASN A 941 -4.78 0.00 -10.97
CA ASN A 941 -4.93 -1.38 -11.45
C ASN A 941 -5.78 -2.28 -10.53
N ASP A 942 -6.19 -1.85 -9.32
CA ASP A 942 -6.84 -2.74 -8.33
C ASP A 942 -7.89 -2.04 -7.40
N TRP A 943 -8.58 -1.00 -7.86
CA TRP A 943 -9.64 -0.33 -7.08
C TRP A 943 -10.69 0.39 -7.94
N SER A 944 -11.97 0.35 -7.54
CA SER A 944 -13.10 0.98 -8.26
C SER A 944 -14.19 1.51 -7.31
N LEU A 945 -15.13 2.28 -7.86
CA LEU A 945 -16.32 2.81 -7.17
C LEU A 945 -17.44 1.78 -6.96
N ASP A 946 -17.25 0.55 -7.42
CA ASP A 946 -18.14 -0.58 -7.15
C ASP A 946 -17.82 -1.12 -5.75
N PHE A 947 -18.45 -0.57 -4.73
CA PHE A 947 -18.09 -0.83 -3.34
C PHE A 947 -18.63 -2.16 -2.84
N ASP A 948 -19.80 -2.58 -3.31
CA ASP A 948 -20.35 -3.90 -3.00
C ASP A 948 -19.89 -5.00 -3.97
N GLY A 949 -19.21 -4.63 -5.06
CA GLY A 949 -18.58 -5.59 -5.97
C GLY A 949 -19.59 -6.35 -6.82
N ASP A 950 -20.73 -5.74 -7.18
CA ASP A 950 -21.77 -6.38 -8.00
C ASP A 950 -21.57 -6.18 -9.52
N GLY A 951 -20.46 -5.56 -9.89
CA GLY A 951 -20.10 -5.19 -11.26
C GLY A 951 -20.85 -3.95 -11.75
N LYS A 952 -21.57 -3.22 -10.89
CA LYS A 952 -22.33 -2.03 -11.26
C LYS A 952 -22.19 -0.93 -10.22
N VAL A 953 -21.64 0.19 -10.64
CA VAL A 953 -21.67 1.41 -9.84
C VAL A 953 -23.06 2.06 -9.93
N MET A 954 -23.85 2.02 -8.84
CA MET A 954 -25.18 2.63 -8.80
C MET A 954 -25.34 3.70 -7.71
N ALA A 955 -26.15 4.72 -8.00
CA ALA A 955 -26.39 5.83 -7.08
C ALA A 955 -27.03 5.40 -5.74
N LEU A 956 -27.87 4.36 -5.77
CA LEU A 956 -28.65 3.90 -4.62
C LEU A 956 -28.07 2.68 -3.91
N SER A 957 -26.95 2.11 -4.40
CA SER A 957 -26.10 1.15 -3.68
C SER A 957 -24.80 1.85 -3.28
N ASP A 958 -23.83 1.93 -4.19
CA ASP A 958 -22.45 2.42 -3.95
C ASP A 958 -22.43 3.88 -3.53
N GLY A 959 -23.20 4.72 -4.23
CA GLY A 959 -23.32 6.14 -3.89
C GLY A 959 -23.86 6.34 -2.47
N LEU A 960 -24.79 5.49 -2.03
CA LEU A 960 -25.36 5.57 -0.68
C LEU A 960 -24.44 4.93 0.37
N MET A 961 -23.66 3.91 0.03
CA MET A 961 -22.63 3.31 0.88
C MET A 961 -21.52 4.33 1.17
N LEU A 962 -21.02 5.05 0.16
CA LEU A 962 -20.05 6.13 0.35
C LEU A 962 -20.59 7.25 1.24
N VAL A 963 -21.81 7.73 0.97
CA VAL A 963 -22.42 8.79 1.79
C VAL A 963 -22.58 8.34 3.24
N ARG A 964 -23.03 7.10 3.49
CA ARG A 964 -23.14 6.53 4.85
C ARG A 964 -21.78 6.43 5.52
N HIS A 965 -20.77 5.93 4.81
CA HIS A 965 -19.41 5.83 5.29
C HIS A 965 -18.85 7.22 5.69
N LEU A 966 -19.02 8.22 4.83
CA LEU A 966 -18.52 9.58 5.07
C LEU A 966 -19.30 10.33 6.18
N PHE A 967 -20.54 9.92 6.49
CA PHE A 967 -21.28 10.37 7.67
C PHE A 967 -20.94 9.60 8.96
N GLY A 968 -20.02 8.64 8.91
CA GLY A 968 -19.59 7.86 10.08
C GLY A 968 -20.53 6.69 10.42
N ILE A 969 -21.43 6.29 9.52
CA ILE A 969 -22.28 5.10 9.71
C ILE A 969 -21.44 3.85 9.41
N ARG A 970 -21.50 2.85 10.29
CA ARG A 970 -20.71 1.59 10.28
C ARG A 970 -21.58 0.39 10.67
N GLY A 971 -21.03 -0.83 10.54
CA GLY A 971 -21.74 -2.09 10.84
C GLY A 971 -22.98 -2.28 9.96
N ASP A 972 -23.98 -3.04 10.43
CA ASP A 972 -25.20 -3.33 9.66
C ASP A 972 -25.89 -2.08 9.07
N GLY A 973 -25.76 -0.92 9.73
CA GLY A 973 -26.31 0.36 9.24
C GLY A 973 -25.67 0.87 7.95
N LEU A 974 -24.46 0.41 7.61
CA LEU A 974 -23.80 0.70 6.34
C LEU A 974 -24.57 0.04 5.18
N LEU A 975 -24.98 -1.23 5.35
CA LEU A 975 -25.61 -2.05 4.30
C LEU A 975 -27.14 -2.16 4.41
N GLU A 976 -27.75 -1.61 5.47
CA GLU A 976 -29.19 -1.74 5.72
C GLU A 976 -30.02 -1.24 4.53
N GLY A 977 -30.74 -2.17 3.89
CA GLY A 977 -31.58 -1.92 2.72
C GLY A 977 -30.84 -1.75 1.38
N LEU A 978 -29.52 -1.96 1.35
CA LEU A 978 -28.66 -1.85 0.16
C LEU A 978 -28.12 -3.21 -0.32
N GLY A 979 -28.15 -4.25 0.51
CA GLY A 979 -27.52 -5.53 0.19
C GLY A 979 -28.23 -6.36 -0.87
N GLY A 980 -27.51 -6.68 -1.94
CA GLY A 980 -27.89 -7.74 -2.88
C GLY A 980 -26.99 -7.87 -4.11
N GLN A 981 -26.25 -8.99 -4.17
CA GLN A 981 -25.63 -9.62 -5.36
C GLN A 981 -24.14 -9.33 -5.66
N GLY A 982 -23.43 -8.48 -4.90
CA GLY A 982 -21.99 -8.23 -5.10
C GLY A 982 -21.03 -9.08 -4.26
N GLU A 983 -19.74 -9.02 -4.58
CA GLU A 983 -18.62 -9.72 -3.93
C GLU A 983 -18.39 -9.27 -2.48
N ARG A 984 -18.55 -7.97 -2.18
CA ARG A 984 -18.34 -7.37 -0.84
C ARG A 984 -19.67 -7.24 -0.08
N GLN A 985 -20.01 -8.31 0.65
CA GLN A 985 -21.32 -8.42 1.34
C GLN A 985 -21.33 -8.05 2.83
N THR A 986 -20.16 -7.77 3.43
CA THR A 986 -20.06 -7.41 4.86
C THR A 986 -19.81 -5.90 5.04
N PRO A 987 -20.35 -5.28 6.10
CA PRO A 987 -20.06 -3.88 6.40
C PRO A 987 -18.55 -3.58 6.51
N GLU A 988 -17.77 -4.53 7.00
CA GLU A 988 -16.33 -4.43 7.19
C GLU A 988 -15.59 -4.41 5.84
N ALA A 989 -15.95 -5.31 4.90
CA ALA A 989 -15.34 -5.35 3.57
C ALA A 989 -15.63 -4.06 2.76
N VAL A 990 -16.88 -3.60 2.78
CA VAL A 990 -17.28 -2.35 2.12
C VAL A 990 -16.60 -1.14 2.76
N ASN A 991 -16.48 -1.13 4.10
CA ASN A 991 -15.79 -0.05 4.81
C ASN A 991 -14.30 0.00 4.48
N ASN A 992 -13.61 -1.14 4.44
CA ASN A 992 -12.19 -1.21 4.11
C ASN A 992 -11.93 -0.77 2.66
N TRP A 993 -12.82 -1.15 1.75
CA TRP A 993 -12.72 -0.78 0.35
C TRP A 993 -12.90 0.73 0.12
N ILE A 994 -13.91 1.33 0.75
CA ILE A 994 -14.10 2.80 0.70
C ILE A 994 -12.93 3.53 1.36
N SER A 995 -12.43 3.04 2.50
CA SER A 995 -11.27 3.62 3.18
C SER A 995 -10.02 3.61 2.30
N ARG A 996 -9.75 2.55 1.55
CA ARG A 996 -8.61 2.49 0.61
C ARG A 996 -8.67 3.64 -0.41
N GLY A 997 -9.81 3.83 -1.08
CA GLY A 997 -9.94 4.91 -2.05
C GLY A 997 -9.86 6.31 -1.45
N LYS A 998 -10.26 6.46 -0.18
CA LYS A 998 -10.12 7.71 0.56
C LYS A 998 -8.64 8.01 0.85
N HIS A 999 -7.87 7.02 1.32
CA HIS A 999 -6.43 7.19 1.61
C HIS A 999 -5.61 7.47 0.34
N SER A 1000 -6.01 6.91 -0.79
CA SER A 1000 -5.37 7.14 -2.09
C SER A 1000 -5.79 8.47 -2.75
N GLY A 1001 -6.70 9.24 -2.15
CA GLY A 1001 -7.20 10.50 -2.72
C GLY A 1001 -8.14 10.34 -3.92
N TRP A 1002 -8.51 9.11 -4.30
CA TRP A 1002 -9.36 8.84 -5.48
C TRP A 1002 -10.81 9.28 -5.30
N LEU A 1003 -11.26 9.40 -4.05
CA LEU A 1003 -12.60 9.85 -3.72
C LEU A 1003 -12.74 11.38 -3.62
N ASP A 1004 -11.67 12.15 -3.86
CA ASP A 1004 -11.68 13.62 -3.94
C ASP A 1004 -12.00 14.07 -5.39
N PHE A 1005 -13.30 14.11 -5.72
CA PHE A 1005 -13.74 14.34 -7.10
C PHE A 1005 -13.67 15.80 -7.51
N ASP A 1006 -13.79 16.73 -6.57
CA ASP A 1006 -13.65 18.17 -6.84
C ASP A 1006 -12.23 18.69 -6.63
N GLY A 1007 -11.34 17.86 -6.09
CA GLY A 1007 -9.92 18.15 -5.92
C GLY A 1007 -9.67 19.27 -4.92
N ASP A 1008 -10.42 19.31 -3.83
CA ASP A 1008 -10.27 20.29 -2.74
C ASP A 1008 -9.37 19.78 -1.60
N GLY A 1009 -8.86 18.54 -1.72
CA GLY A 1009 -8.01 17.87 -0.75
C GLY A 1009 -8.78 17.21 0.40
N LYS A 1010 -10.11 17.14 0.33
CA LYS A 1010 -10.98 16.50 1.32
C LYS A 1010 -11.90 15.50 0.65
N THR A 1011 -12.39 14.55 1.43
CA THR A 1011 -13.44 13.62 0.99
C THR A 1011 -14.63 13.76 1.94
N THR A 1012 -15.73 14.35 1.47
CA THR A 1012 -16.88 14.67 2.34
C THR A 1012 -18.20 14.13 1.81
N ALA A 1013 -19.14 13.82 2.72
CA ALA A 1013 -20.44 13.27 2.36
C ALA A 1013 -21.30 14.25 1.54
N LEU A 1014 -21.16 15.56 1.78
CA LEU A 1014 -21.91 16.61 1.10
C LEU A 1014 -21.19 17.22 -0.11
N GLY A 1015 -19.88 17.00 -0.24
CA GLY A 1015 -19.09 17.28 -1.46
C GLY A 1015 -19.07 16.05 -2.36
N ASP A 1016 -18.02 15.24 -2.24
CA ASP A 1016 -17.73 14.08 -3.09
C ASP A 1016 -18.84 13.02 -3.11
N GLY A 1017 -19.39 12.69 -1.94
CA GLY A 1017 -20.49 11.73 -1.84
C GLY A 1017 -21.73 12.20 -2.59
N LEU A 1018 -22.01 13.51 -2.56
CA LEU A 1018 -23.13 14.11 -3.27
C LEU A 1018 -22.86 14.24 -4.78
N LEU A 1019 -21.62 14.55 -5.17
CA LEU A 1019 -21.19 14.59 -6.57
C LEU A 1019 -21.31 13.21 -7.23
N MET A 1020 -20.88 12.14 -6.55
CA MET A 1020 -21.03 10.76 -7.02
C MET A 1020 -22.50 10.38 -7.22
N VAL A 1021 -23.33 10.56 -6.19
CA VAL A 1021 -24.76 10.21 -6.25
C VAL A 1021 -25.48 10.95 -7.37
N ARG A 1022 -25.23 12.26 -7.54
CA ARG A 1022 -25.85 13.06 -8.60
C ARG A 1022 -25.39 12.61 -9.99
N THR A 1023 -24.10 12.34 -10.15
CA THR A 1023 -23.53 11.85 -11.41
C THR A 1023 -24.20 10.54 -11.83
N LEU A 1024 -24.30 9.58 -10.91
CA LEU A 1024 -24.93 8.28 -11.15
C LEU A 1024 -26.47 8.35 -11.32
N MET A 1025 -27.11 9.41 -10.82
CA MET A 1025 -28.52 9.71 -11.11
C MET A 1025 -28.75 10.44 -12.45
N GLY A 1026 -27.69 10.68 -13.23
CA GLY A 1026 -27.78 11.30 -14.56
C GLY A 1026 -27.88 12.83 -14.53
N PHE A 1027 -27.42 13.48 -13.47
CA PHE A 1027 -27.26 14.94 -13.48
C PHE A 1027 -26.03 15.30 -14.31
N HIS A 1028 -26.17 16.25 -15.23
CA HIS A 1028 -25.11 16.71 -16.13
C HIS A 1028 -25.01 18.23 -16.17
N GLY A 1029 -23.87 18.75 -16.64
CA GLY A 1029 -23.62 20.17 -16.75
C GLY A 1029 -23.74 20.89 -15.40
N SER A 1030 -24.06 22.19 -15.43
CA SER A 1030 -24.13 23.02 -14.23
C SER A 1030 -25.10 22.54 -13.14
N SER A 1031 -26.02 21.63 -13.43
CA SER A 1031 -26.94 21.06 -12.44
C SER A 1031 -26.27 20.09 -11.44
N LEU A 1032 -25.05 19.63 -11.73
CA LEU A 1032 -24.27 18.73 -10.88
C LEU A 1032 -23.68 19.42 -9.64
N LEU A 1033 -23.34 20.70 -9.79
CA LEU A 1033 -22.42 21.44 -8.92
C LEU A 1033 -23.02 22.08 -7.65
N PRO A 1034 -24.25 22.63 -7.64
CA PRO A 1034 -24.74 23.43 -6.52
C PRO A 1034 -24.75 22.69 -5.17
N ASP A 1035 -24.23 23.30 -4.11
CA ASP A 1035 -24.13 22.73 -2.75
C ASP A 1035 -23.23 21.48 -2.62
N ALA A 1036 -22.51 21.09 -3.69
CA ALA A 1036 -21.64 19.92 -3.74
C ALA A 1036 -20.18 20.25 -4.11
N ILE A 1037 -19.88 21.52 -4.41
CA ILE A 1037 -18.54 22.03 -4.71
C ILE A 1037 -18.34 23.40 -4.05
N GLY A 1038 -17.18 23.61 -3.44
CA GLY A 1038 -16.79 24.87 -2.78
C GLY A 1038 -15.70 25.62 -3.54
N ALA A 1039 -15.42 26.87 -3.16
CA ALA A 1039 -14.39 27.72 -3.78
C ALA A 1039 -12.96 27.15 -3.65
N GLU A 1040 -12.78 26.23 -2.71
CA GLU A 1040 -11.59 25.43 -2.44
C GLU A 1040 -11.30 24.35 -3.51
N SER A 1041 -12.26 24.02 -4.38
CA SER A 1041 -12.04 23.07 -5.46
C SER A 1041 -11.00 23.58 -6.46
N SER A 1042 -10.00 22.73 -6.75
CA SER A 1042 -9.00 22.98 -7.80
C SER A 1042 -9.61 23.19 -9.19
N LEU A 1043 -10.83 22.70 -9.43
CA LEU A 1043 -11.56 22.88 -10.69
C LEU A 1043 -12.15 24.28 -10.86
N LEU A 1044 -12.35 25.03 -9.77
CA LEU A 1044 -12.90 26.38 -9.82
C LEU A 1044 -11.81 27.46 -9.93
N GLY A 1045 -10.53 27.10 -9.79
CA GLY A 1045 -9.42 28.05 -9.91
C GLY A 1045 -9.51 29.22 -8.92
N GLY A 1046 -10.07 28.98 -7.72
CA GLY A 1046 -10.26 30.00 -6.67
C GLY A 1046 -11.48 30.91 -6.83
N HIS A 1047 -12.39 30.60 -7.76
CA HIS A 1047 -13.65 31.33 -7.94
C HIS A 1047 -14.82 30.65 -7.19
N GLU A 1048 -15.82 31.44 -6.78
CA GLU A 1048 -17.10 30.90 -6.33
C GLU A 1048 -17.88 30.36 -7.54
N LEU A 1049 -18.64 29.28 -7.37
CA LEU A 1049 -19.43 28.68 -8.47
C LEU A 1049 -20.35 29.70 -9.17
N ALA A 1050 -20.89 30.66 -8.40
CA ALA A 1050 -21.77 31.72 -8.90
C ALA A 1050 -21.07 32.74 -9.82
N ASP A 1051 -19.73 32.79 -9.79
CA ASP A 1051 -18.92 33.69 -10.59
C ASP A 1051 -18.56 33.10 -11.96
N LEU A 1052 -18.74 31.78 -12.15
CA LEU A 1052 -18.53 31.10 -13.43
C LEU A 1052 -19.69 31.28 -14.40
N SER A 1053 -19.38 31.36 -15.69
CA SER A 1053 -20.36 31.29 -16.78
C SER A 1053 -20.97 29.90 -16.92
N GLY A 1054 -22.11 29.80 -17.61
CA GLY A 1054 -22.79 28.51 -17.81
C GLY A 1054 -21.94 27.46 -18.55
N ASP A 1055 -21.05 27.90 -19.45
CA ASP A 1055 -20.16 27.02 -20.20
C ASP A 1055 -18.99 26.55 -19.31
N GLU A 1056 -18.46 27.41 -18.44
CA GLU A 1056 -17.42 27.07 -17.46
C GLU A 1056 -17.95 26.11 -16.40
N GLN A 1057 -19.16 26.34 -15.87
CA GLN A 1057 -19.83 25.38 -14.98
C GLN A 1057 -20.09 24.03 -15.68
N THR A 1058 -20.38 24.05 -16.98
CA THR A 1058 -20.56 22.81 -17.75
C THR A 1058 -19.25 22.06 -17.94
N TRP A 1059 -18.13 22.78 -18.08
CA TRP A 1059 -16.79 22.21 -18.16
C TRP A 1059 -16.36 21.58 -16.82
N VAL A 1060 -16.53 22.29 -15.70
CA VAL A 1060 -16.24 21.76 -14.35
C VAL A 1060 -17.03 20.48 -14.10
N ALA A 1061 -18.32 20.50 -14.44
CA ALA A 1061 -19.17 19.32 -14.32
C ALA A 1061 -18.71 18.15 -15.21
N ALA A 1062 -18.15 18.43 -16.40
CA ALA A 1062 -17.60 17.42 -17.28
C ALA A 1062 -16.30 16.79 -16.73
N GLN A 1063 -15.46 17.57 -16.03
CA GLN A 1063 -14.26 17.05 -15.38
C GLN A 1063 -14.60 16.12 -14.21
N ILE A 1064 -15.58 16.48 -13.39
CA ILE A 1064 -16.07 15.62 -12.30
C ILE A 1064 -16.69 14.33 -12.86
N HIS A 1065 -17.50 14.46 -13.92
CA HIS A 1065 -18.04 13.30 -14.66
C HIS A 1065 -16.92 12.38 -15.14
N GLN A 1066 -15.86 12.94 -15.72
CA GLN A 1066 -14.75 12.16 -16.24
C GLN A 1066 -13.97 11.44 -15.12
N ARG A 1067 -13.77 12.06 -13.96
CA ARG A 1067 -13.12 11.41 -12.81
C ARG A 1067 -13.96 10.27 -12.26
N ILE A 1068 -15.25 10.51 -12.05
CA ILE A 1068 -16.16 9.46 -11.56
C ILE A 1068 -16.26 8.33 -12.59
N ALA A 1069 -16.35 8.64 -13.89
CA ALA A 1069 -16.41 7.64 -14.96
C ALA A 1069 -15.08 6.90 -15.21
N ALA A 1070 -13.95 7.44 -14.76
CA ALA A 1070 -12.66 6.74 -14.82
C ALA A 1070 -12.51 5.73 -13.68
N LEU A 1071 -13.25 5.92 -12.59
CA LEU A 1071 -13.23 5.09 -11.39
C LEU A 1071 -14.47 4.17 -11.29
N SER A 1072 -15.49 4.41 -12.13
CA SER A 1072 -16.69 3.57 -12.27
C SER A 1072 -16.49 2.55 -13.39
#